data_AF-A0A522CNQ8-F1
#
_entry.id   AF-A0A522CNQ8-F1
#
_cell.length_a   1.000
_cell.length_b   1.000
_cell.length_c   1.000
_cell.angle_alpha   90.00
_cell.angle_beta   90.00
_cell.angle_gamma   90.00
#
_symmetry.space_group_name_H-M   'P 1'
#
loop_
_entity.id
_entity.type
_entity.pdbx_description
1 polymer ?
#
loop_
_entity_poly.entity_id
_entity_poly.type
_entity_poly.pdbx_seq_one_letter_code
_entity_poly.pdbx_strand_id
1 'polypeptide(L)'
;MKNEKTSLLKTKLKDLTPEELTSLEKPLGTSDRPFPMWGSQRVEHNGRADLEQVLSVIADDTYPMKVYSERPYKEVIALAYGDMPTPAMLPLFFDGLERRKPSSTNRTQMMIGDPGAGKSFLGALQGRLRTKDPIEVLDCGGKNMRELLFEMVLDFGSGEALPKSIDKRLAAGTLEPMSLGLLKALPEGTVTKDEDGNVKSIDWNLLKVAGSDKVEAAFEVLKKVSKIEGLDNAGGNALGMNSQYGPLIRKYMAGEEIVLDEYNKSREGTDDNLQTVWQFCIGELKECTVENPLKNKDATSGPSEFTFRREDLKPGFFITLTGNKKEDGVTTRSLNKSVYSRLSPQTLPDPDVIDWQHRICQMIVGIPVSTLYTTFKEQADKDPDAFGDWLLWLRKAKAEAEGTTVPELQETLLSNWKNVVNSSEKLARFYDKWAKMTDAERITSNGNADLVEEVDDEYSKKEGIDFRKIKQHLEEAIPIRPRMQKEDAPRFLDTKAWDKSPKLGEAVVENPSLNFGTRLTEFLERMVYEKSGAVGKPRLYEKLTKSMQEFALRDITLQEAARSKQRSVEEDLNISAFTDRDLNKQAAMARKVFCDYLRQQNPEIKATDEEIVTPKTFRTALETVQNAKDAAANNELFVANRDPETLYAGQPLVSAIIKDAAVYVAKGKEIDFGLNDLVSHDDFLASLALPTVGAKNLSSVWEQNIRPLTRSEQPGAAANDAGAPAASAPASAGSILDHDEALYIAENKSDKKIATTSIQVAYTDEQGERPVSIHIVRNEARGKTLVVSEKAPSKLLAAFKEAGVTHVDRHDPNAQAKVDAALSDLTRGMPASVKDRLVDAFKYRNDVDLPHLKGKSPQLSELLVDDKVDMMYAKYLVKNDKKKAAGL
;
A
#
# COMPACT_ATOMS: atom_id res chain seq x y z
N MET A 1 -10.21 -6.68 41.36
CA MET A 1 -8.79 -7.03 41.13
C MET A 1 -8.77 -8.44 40.57
N LYS A 2 -8.56 -8.61 39.25
CA LYS A 2 -8.38 -9.94 38.66
C LYS A 2 -6.98 -10.41 39.06
N ASN A 3 -6.87 -11.61 39.65
CA ASN A 3 -5.59 -12.27 39.90
C ASN A 3 -4.75 -12.23 38.62
N GLU A 4 -3.68 -11.44 38.61
CA GLU A 4 -2.65 -11.55 37.57
C GLU A 4 -2.05 -12.95 37.70
N LYS A 5 -2.40 -13.84 36.77
CA LYS A 5 -1.69 -15.11 36.63
C LYS A 5 -0.23 -14.78 36.35
N THR A 6 0.67 -15.28 37.20
CA THR A 6 2.11 -15.21 36.98
C THR A 6 2.46 -15.75 35.59
N SER A 7 3.23 -14.99 34.81
CA SER A 7 3.69 -15.39 33.48
C SER A 7 4.52 -16.67 33.56
N LEU A 8 4.10 -17.70 32.83
CA LEU A 8 4.79 -19.00 32.75
C LEU A 8 6.14 -18.87 32.03
N LEU A 9 6.25 -17.96 31.06
CA LEU A 9 7.53 -17.68 30.38
C LEU A 9 8.57 -17.09 31.33
N LYS A 10 8.12 -16.44 32.41
CA LYS A 10 8.97 -15.83 33.45
C LYS A 10 9.14 -16.72 34.68
N THR A 11 8.54 -17.90 34.72
CA THR A 11 8.76 -18.91 35.77
C THR A 11 9.99 -19.77 35.43
N LYS A 12 10.78 -20.19 36.43
CA LYS A 12 11.95 -21.03 36.18
C LYS A 12 11.52 -22.39 35.61
N LEU A 13 12.29 -22.92 34.67
CA LEU A 13 11.98 -24.19 34.01
C LEU A 13 11.81 -25.35 34.99
N LYS A 14 12.61 -25.38 36.07
CA LYS A 14 12.53 -26.42 37.10
C LYS A 14 11.25 -26.37 37.95
N ASP A 15 10.59 -25.21 37.97
CA ASP A 15 9.39 -24.96 38.76
C ASP A 15 8.11 -25.17 37.93
N LEU A 16 8.22 -25.41 36.62
CA LEU A 16 7.10 -25.62 35.72
C LEU A 16 6.71 -27.11 35.64
N THR A 17 5.41 -27.37 35.74
CA THR A 17 4.84 -28.70 35.51
C THR A 17 4.79 -29.03 34.00
N PRO A 18 4.75 -30.33 33.63
CA PRO A 18 4.53 -30.74 32.24
C PRO A 18 3.28 -30.11 31.62
N GLU A 19 2.17 -30.02 32.38
CA GLU A 19 0.92 -29.43 31.91
C GLU A 19 1.05 -27.94 31.61
N GLU A 20 1.78 -27.18 32.45
CA GLU A 20 2.07 -25.77 32.20
C GLU A 20 2.93 -25.58 30.94
N LEU A 21 3.94 -26.42 30.74
CA LEU A 21 4.75 -26.40 29.52
C LEU A 21 3.91 -26.75 28.28
N THR A 22 3.05 -27.76 28.35
CA THR A 22 2.12 -28.10 27.26
C THR A 22 1.12 -26.96 27.00
N SER A 23 0.69 -26.24 28.03
CA SER A 23 -0.23 -25.09 27.86
C SER A 23 0.39 -23.94 27.05
N LEU A 24 1.72 -23.79 27.09
CA LEU A 24 2.47 -22.84 26.27
C LEU A 24 2.59 -23.30 24.81
N GLU A 25 2.44 -24.59 24.51
CA GLU A 25 2.60 -25.10 23.15
C GLU A 25 1.50 -24.58 22.22
N LYS A 26 1.94 -24.06 21.07
CA LYS A 26 1.10 -23.62 19.95
C LYS A 26 1.67 -24.27 18.68
N PRO A 27 0.99 -25.28 18.10
CA PRO A 27 1.49 -25.99 16.94
C PRO A 27 1.34 -25.18 15.66
N LEU A 28 2.38 -25.18 14.82
CA LEU A 28 2.41 -24.59 13.48
C LEU A 28 2.81 -25.67 12.46
N GLY A 29 2.15 -25.69 11.30
CA GLY A 29 2.46 -26.67 10.25
C GLY A 29 1.88 -28.06 10.51
N THR A 30 0.63 -28.13 10.97
CA THR A 30 -0.14 -29.38 11.05
C THR A 30 -0.78 -29.71 9.69
N SER A 31 -1.32 -30.90 9.49
CA SER A 31 -2.00 -31.27 8.24
C SER A 31 -3.19 -30.36 7.91
N ASP A 32 -3.98 -30.01 8.93
CA ASP A 32 -5.10 -29.07 8.82
C ASP A 32 -4.66 -27.60 8.59
N ARG A 33 -3.42 -27.26 8.98
CA ARG A 33 -2.86 -25.91 8.87
C ARG A 33 -1.39 -25.97 8.46
N PRO A 34 -1.10 -26.32 7.20
CA PRO A 34 0.26 -26.42 6.72
C PRO A 34 0.96 -25.07 6.79
N PHE A 35 2.26 -25.06 7.08
CA PHE A 35 3.06 -23.84 7.13
C PHE A 35 4.07 -23.83 5.98
N PRO A 36 4.15 -22.74 5.18
CA PRO A 36 5.14 -22.64 4.11
C PRO A 36 6.56 -22.86 4.61
N MET A 37 7.34 -23.63 3.86
CA MET A 37 8.74 -23.91 4.19
C MET A 37 9.58 -23.96 2.92
N TRP A 38 10.77 -23.39 2.96
CA TRP A 38 11.75 -23.49 1.89
C TRP A 38 12.75 -24.59 2.21
N GLY A 39 13.11 -25.41 1.24
CA GLY A 39 14.11 -26.45 1.47
C GLY A 39 14.42 -27.29 0.24
N SER A 40 15.42 -28.16 0.39
CA SER A 40 15.80 -29.09 -0.66
C SER A 40 14.78 -30.21 -0.79
N GLN A 41 14.21 -30.39 -1.97
CA GLN A 41 13.39 -31.56 -2.31
C GLN A 41 13.95 -32.25 -3.54
N ARG A 42 13.68 -33.55 -3.62
CA ARG A 42 14.03 -34.34 -4.80
C ARG A 42 12.95 -34.13 -5.85
N VAL A 43 13.31 -33.55 -6.98
CA VAL A 43 12.42 -33.27 -8.11
C VAL A 43 12.80 -34.20 -9.26
N GLU A 44 11.81 -34.89 -9.82
CA GLU A 44 12.02 -35.76 -10.96
C GLU A 44 11.77 -35.02 -12.27
N HIS A 45 12.84 -34.84 -13.05
CA HIS A 45 12.79 -34.30 -14.41
C HIS A 45 13.24 -35.36 -15.41
N ASN A 46 12.38 -35.72 -16.35
CA ASN A 46 12.71 -36.62 -17.47
C ASN A 46 13.38 -37.95 -17.02
N GLY A 47 12.95 -38.51 -15.89
CA GLY A 47 13.50 -39.77 -15.34
C GLY A 47 14.84 -39.63 -14.60
N ARG A 48 15.32 -38.40 -14.34
CA ARG A 48 16.42 -38.11 -13.40
C ARG A 48 15.88 -37.37 -12.20
N ALA A 49 16.38 -37.74 -11.03
CA ALA A 49 15.95 -37.19 -9.75
C ALA A 49 17.05 -36.26 -9.21
N ASP A 50 16.84 -34.96 -9.37
CA ASP A 50 17.76 -33.90 -8.93
C ASP A 50 17.28 -33.29 -7.60
N LEU A 51 18.20 -32.73 -6.82
CA LEU A 51 17.86 -32.00 -5.59
C LEU A 51 17.74 -30.52 -5.93
N GLU A 52 16.55 -29.96 -5.72
CA GLU A 52 16.26 -28.55 -5.98
C GLU A 52 15.78 -27.86 -4.70
N GLN A 53 16.06 -26.56 -4.58
CA GLN A 53 15.49 -25.72 -3.53
C GLN A 53 14.11 -25.25 -3.98
N VAL A 54 13.07 -25.59 -3.20
CA VAL A 54 11.68 -25.29 -3.54
C VAL A 54 10.91 -24.76 -2.35
N LEU A 55 9.87 -23.97 -2.63
CA LEU A 55 8.86 -23.61 -1.65
C LEU A 55 7.84 -24.75 -1.53
N SER A 56 7.70 -25.30 -0.33
CA SER A 56 6.78 -26.38 0.02
C SER A 56 6.12 -26.08 1.37
N VAL A 57 5.73 -27.12 2.12
CA VAL A 57 5.07 -26.99 3.42
C VAL A 57 5.62 -27.95 4.47
N ILE A 58 5.50 -27.55 5.73
CA ILE A 58 5.46 -28.46 6.87
C ILE A 58 3.98 -28.73 7.18
N ALA A 59 3.61 -30.01 7.19
CA ALA A 59 2.26 -30.52 7.43
C ALA A 59 2.33 -31.84 8.22
N ASP A 60 2.83 -31.79 9.46
CA ASP A 60 3.07 -32.96 10.31
C ASP A 60 2.28 -32.83 11.62
N ASP A 61 1.34 -33.74 11.86
CA ASP A 61 0.52 -33.76 13.08
C ASP A 61 1.23 -34.41 14.28
N THR A 62 2.27 -35.21 14.01
CA THR A 62 3.05 -35.90 15.04
C THR A 62 4.16 -35.00 15.55
N TYR A 63 4.86 -34.32 14.65
CA TYR A 63 5.98 -33.43 14.94
C TYR A 63 5.83 -32.05 14.27
N PRO A 64 4.73 -31.31 14.53
CA PRO A 64 4.59 -29.97 14.01
C PRO A 64 5.67 -29.05 14.60
N MET A 65 5.93 -27.93 13.95
CA MET A 65 6.70 -26.86 14.58
C MET A 65 5.95 -26.38 15.83
N LYS A 66 6.69 -26.05 16.88
CA LYS A 66 6.09 -25.63 18.16
C LYS A 66 6.57 -24.26 18.55
N VAL A 67 5.63 -23.34 18.80
CA VAL A 67 5.89 -22.06 19.46
C VAL A 67 5.43 -22.18 20.91
N TYR A 68 6.32 -21.88 21.85
CA TYR A 68 6.00 -21.82 23.27
C TYR A 68 5.64 -20.39 23.64
N SER A 69 4.33 -20.12 23.74
CA SER A 69 3.74 -18.78 23.77
C SER A 69 2.65 -18.62 24.81
N GLU A 70 2.61 -17.44 25.43
CA GLU A 70 1.49 -16.97 26.26
C GLU A 70 0.38 -16.32 25.44
N ARG A 71 0.62 -16.08 24.16
CA ARG A 71 -0.40 -15.54 23.27
C ARG A 71 -1.46 -16.61 22.95
N PRO A 72 -2.73 -16.18 22.76
CA PRO A 72 -3.74 -17.03 22.16
C PRO A 72 -3.28 -17.57 20.79
N TYR A 73 -3.71 -18.79 20.46
CA TYR A 73 -3.35 -19.45 19.21
C TYR A 73 -3.66 -18.60 17.95
N LYS A 74 -4.81 -17.91 17.95
CA LYS A 74 -5.22 -16.98 16.88
C LYS A 74 -4.15 -15.93 16.62
N GLU A 75 -3.60 -15.31 17.67
CA GLU A 75 -2.56 -14.27 17.53
C GLU A 75 -1.26 -14.87 17.00
N VAL A 76 -0.86 -16.06 17.49
CA VAL A 76 0.36 -16.74 17.03
C VAL A 76 0.28 -17.06 15.54
N ILE A 77 -0.85 -17.59 15.07
CA ILE A 77 -1.07 -17.87 13.64
C ILE A 77 -1.04 -16.58 12.82
N ALA A 78 -1.76 -15.55 13.29
CA ALA A 78 -1.83 -14.28 12.57
C ALA A 78 -0.44 -13.63 12.37
N LEU A 79 0.37 -13.64 13.43
CA LEU A 79 1.74 -13.14 13.39
C LEU A 79 2.65 -14.05 12.55
N ALA A 80 2.59 -15.37 12.72
CA ALA A 80 3.47 -16.30 12.01
C ALA A 80 3.27 -16.29 10.49
N TYR A 81 2.01 -16.21 10.02
CA TYR A 81 1.72 -16.15 8.59
C TYR A 81 1.80 -14.71 8.04
N GLY A 82 1.44 -13.71 8.83
CA GLY A 82 1.42 -12.31 8.36
C GLY A 82 2.79 -11.65 8.36
N ASP A 83 3.65 -11.94 9.34
CA ASP A 83 5.03 -11.45 9.45
C ASP A 83 6.06 -12.49 9.01
N MET A 84 5.63 -13.56 8.34
CA MET A 84 6.49 -14.63 7.83
C MET A 84 7.77 -14.05 7.21
N PRO A 85 8.95 -14.59 7.53
CA PRO A 85 10.17 -14.17 6.86
C PRO A 85 10.16 -14.65 5.40
N THR A 86 11.07 -14.10 4.59
CA THR A 86 11.13 -14.45 3.17
C THR A 86 11.41 -15.95 3.00
N PRO A 87 11.02 -16.57 1.87
CA PRO A 87 11.25 -17.99 1.64
C PRO A 87 12.67 -18.44 1.99
N ALA A 88 13.70 -17.73 1.55
CA ALA A 88 15.08 -18.10 1.81
C ALA A 88 15.48 -18.04 3.31
N MET A 89 14.72 -17.33 4.14
CA MET A 89 14.90 -17.22 5.59
C MET A 89 14.03 -18.18 6.41
N LEU A 90 13.07 -18.90 5.79
CA LEU A 90 12.20 -19.85 6.49
C LEU A 90 12.94 -20.96 7.24
N PRO A 91 14.05 -21.54 6.72
CA PRO A 91 14.84 -22.51 7.47
C PRO A 91 15.43 -21.92 8.76
N LEU A 92 15.95 -20.69 8.70
CA LEU A 92 16.50 -19.98 9.86
C LEU A 92 15.43 -19.66 10.90
N PHE A 93 14.21 -19.38 10.43
CA PHE A 93 13.05 -19.18 11.29
C PHE A 93 12.71 -20.47 12.05
N PHE A 94 12.61 -21.60 11.34
CA PHE A 94 12.37 -22.92 11.95
C PHE A 94 13.45 -23.26 12.97
N ASP A 95 14.72 -23.18 12.60
CA ASP A 95 15.86 -23.45 13.51
C ASP A 95 15.80 -22.59 14.77
N GLY A 96 15.43 -21.31 14.64
CA GLY A 96 15.31 -20.42 15.79
C GLY A 96 14.12 -20.76 16.69
N LEU A 97 13.01 -21.27 16.15
CA LEU A 97 11.90 -21.78 16.97
C LEU A 97 12.33 -23.05 17.74
N GLU A 98 13.06 -23.96 17.08
CA GLU A 98 13.60 -25.18 17.70
C GLU A 98 14.54 -24.87 18.87
N ARG A 99 15.41 -23.87 18.73
CA ARG A 99 16.31 -23.44 19.81
C ARG A 99 15.57 -22.79 21.00
N ARG A 100 14.36 -22.28 20.79
CA ARG A 100 13.50 -21.68 21.83
C ARG A 100 12.63 -22.70 22.57
N LYS A 101 12.69 -23.99 22.21
CA LYS A 101 12.02 -25.05 22.97
C LYS A 101 12.51 -25.08 24.42
N PRO A 102 11.64 -25.22 25.43
CA PRO A 102 12.04 -25.37 26.84
C PRO A 102 13.13 -26.41 27.07
N SER A 103 13.11 -27.51 26.31
CA SER A 103 14.10 -28.59 26.36
C SER A 103 15.46 -28.27 25.72
N SER A 104 15.54 -27.26 24.85
CA SER A 104 16.81 -26.87 24.22
C SER A 104 17.78 -26.31 25.26
N THR A 105 19.02 -26.80 25.25
CA THR A 105 20.10 -26.21 26.05
C THR A 105 20.70 -25.00 25.36
N ASN A 106 20.65 -24.92 24.03
CA ASN A 106 21.15 -23.77 23.28
C ASN A 106 20.14 -22.63 23.29
N ARG A 107 20.53 -21.49 23.90
CA ARG A 107 19.73 -20.27 24.06
C ARG A 107 20.24 -19.11 23.21
N THR A 108 20.94 -19.42 22.13
CA THR A 108 21.49 -18.41 21.21
C THR A 108 21.21 -18.74 19.75
N GLN A 109 21.06 -17.70 18.94
CA GLN A 109 21.08 -17.78 17.48
C GLN A 109 21.88 -16.60 16.94
N MET A 110 22.82 -16.84 16.03
CA MET A 110 23.56 -15.77 15.36
C MET A 110 23.31 -15.78 13.84
N MET A 111 22.97 -14.62 13.29
CA MET A 111 22.67 -14.44 11.87
C MET A 111 23.57 -13.36 11.27
N ILE A 112 24.19 -13.65 10.11
CA ILE A 112 25.03 -12.71 9.36
C ILE A 112 24.43 -12.52 7.97
N GLY A 113 24.38 -11.29 7.46
CA GLY A 113 23.84 -11.00 6.13
C GLY A 113 23.91 -9.51 5.83
N ASP A 114 23.43 -9.09 4.67
CA ASP A 114 23.55 -7.67 4.26
C ASP A 114 22.68 -6.75 5.13
N PRO A 115 23.02 -5.45 5.20
CA PRO A 115 22.15 -4.45 5.80
C PRO A 115 20.73 -4.55 5.21
N GLY A 116 19.70 -4.43 6.05
CA GLY A 116 18.32 -4.49 5.58
C GLY A 116 17.79 -5.89 5.20
N ALA A 117 18.60 -6.96 5.28
CA ALA A 117 18.17 -8.34 4.99
C ALA A 117 17.12 -8.92 5.96
N GLY A 118 16.66 -8.15 6.97
CA GLY A 118 15.59 -8.57 7.87
C GLY A 118 16.05 -9.43 9.07
N LYS A 119 17.34 -9.46 9.39
CA LYS A 119 17.91 -10.25 10.50
C LYS A 119 17.30 -9.90 11.86
N SER A 120 17.33 -8.62 12.23
CA SER A 120 16.81 -8.13 13.53
C SER A 120 15.29 -8.29 13.60
N PHE A 121 14.60 -8.11 12.47
CA PHE A 121 13.16 -8.40 12.35
C PHE A 121 12.83 -9.87 12.60
N LEU A 122 13.61 -10.81 12.04
CA LEU A 122 13.43 -12.25 12.28
C LEU A 122 13.61 -12.61 13.76
N GLY A 123 14.69 -12.11 14.38
CA GLY A 123 14.92 -12.30 15.81
C GLY A 123 13.78 -11.77 16.68
N ALA A 124 13.34 -10.53 16.40
CA ALA A 124 12.23 -9.91 17.11
C ALA A 124 10.91 -10.64 16.88
N LEU A 125 10.64 -11.15 15.66
CA LEU A 125 9.44 -11.93 15.34
C LEU A 125 9.36 -13.19 16.20
N GLN A 126 10.45 -13.95 16.32
CA GLN A 126 10.48 -15.18 17.11
C GLN A 126 10.16 -14.91 18.59
N GLY A 127 10.63 -13.79 19.15
CA GLY A 127 10.24 -13.33 20.49
C GLY A 127 8.79 -12.84 20.57
N ARG A 128 8.34 -12.01 19.60
CA ARG A 128 6.97 -11.48 19.53
C ARG A 128 5.91 -12.57 19.43
N LEU A 129 6.22 -13.70 18.81
CA LEU A 129 5.33 -14.86 18.75
C LEU A 129 5.03 -15.46 20.13
N ARG A 130 5.88 -15.21 21.13
CA ARG A 130 5.85 -15.86 22.45
C ARG A 130 5.23 -14.99 23.53
N THR A 131 5.48 -13.69 23.48
CA THR A 131 5.00 -12.73 24.49
C THR A 131 4.38 -11.48 23.86
N LYS A 132 3.54 -10.79 24.65
CA LYS A 132 3.04 -9.44 24.33
C LYS A 132 4.03 -8.34 24.71
N ASP A 133 5.00 -8.66 25.57
CA ASP A 133 6.04 -7.72 25.98
C ASP A 133 6.91 -7.34 24.77
N PRO A 134 7.36 -6.08 24.68
CA PRO A 134 8.26 -5.65 23.62
C PRO A 134 9.60 -6.40 23.71
N ILE A 135 10.12 -6.81 22.55
CA ILE A 135 11.43 -7.43 22.44
C ILE A 135 12.48 -6.32 22.32
N GLU A 136 13.45 -6.29 23.23
CA GLU A 136 14.51 -5.29 23.22
C GLU A 136 15.52 -5.61 22.10
N VAL A 137 15.74 -4.65 21.21
CA VAL A 137 16.78 -4.69 20.17
C VAL A 137 17.85 -3.67 20.56
N LEU A 138 19.02 -4.16 20.95
CA LEU A 138 20.15 -3.35 21.40
C LEU A 138 21.19 -3.26 20.29
N ASP A 139 21.46 -2.04 19.83
CA ASP A 139 22.54 -1.77 18.88
C ASP A 139 23.91 -1.90 19.57
N CYS A 140 24.74 -2.82 19.07
CA CYS A 140 26.08 -3.09 19.57
C CYS A 140 27.17 -2.35 18.79
N GLY A 141 26.82 -1.58 17.74
CA GLY A 141 27.76 -0.79 16.95
C GLY A 141 28.60 0.15 17.81
N GLY A 142 29.92 0.01 17.78
CA GLY A 142 30.86 0.83 18.58
C GLY A 142 30.74 0.68 20.10
N LYS A 143 29.90 -0.24 20.59
CA LYS A 143 29.63 -0.45 22.02
C LYS A 143 30.73 -1.30 22.67
N ASN A 144 30.98 -1.04 23.96
CA ASN A 144 31.81 -1.91 24.78
C ASN A 144 30.98 -3.09 25.28
N MET A 145 31.29 -4.30 24.82
CA MET A 145 30.44 -5.47 25.06
C MET A 145 30.42 -5.93 26.53
N ARG A 146 31.35 -5.45 27.35
CA ARG A 146 31.32 -5.67 28.82
C ARG A 146 30.08 -5.05 29.47
N GLU A 147 29.55 -3.98 28.89
CA GLU A 147 28.35 -3.29 29.38
C GLU A 147 27.10 -4.16 29.32
N LEU A 148 27.09 -5.20 28.49
CA LEU A 148 25.99 -6.16 28.47
C LEU A 148 25.83 -6.85 29.84
N LEU A 149 26.94 -7.06 30.55
CA LEU A 149 26.98 -7.71 31.85
C LEU A 149 26.86 -6.71 32.99
N PHE A 150 27.64 -5.63 32.97
CA PHE A 150 27.64 -4.62 34.02
C PHE A 150 27.81 -3.24 33.42
N GLU A 151 26.95 -2.30 33.81
CA GLU A 151 27.03 -0.91 33.35
C GLU A 151 27.15 0.04 34.53
N MET A 152 27.75 1.20 34.27
CA MET A 152 27.81 2.29 35.25
C MET A 152 26.59 3.18 35.13
N VAL A 153 26.07 3.56 36.29
CA VAL A 153 24.98 4.51 36.43
C VAL A 153 25.32 5.59 37.44
N LEU A 154 24.79 6.77 37.20
CA LEU A 154 24.86 7.88 38.14
C LEU A 154 23.87 7.64 39.28
N ASP A 155 24.39 7.68 40.51
CA ASP A 155 23.61 7.57 41.73
C ASP A 155 23.64 8.90 42.49
N PHE A 156 22.48 9.43 42.84
CA PHE A 156 22.33 10.71 43.54
C PHE A 156 22.05 10.52 45.05
N GLY A 157 22.27 9.31 45.59
CA GLY A 157 22.08 9.01 47.01
C GLY A 157 20.62 9.09 47.47
N SER A 158 20.40 9.10 48.79
CA SER A 158 19.08 8.93 49.46
C SER A 158 18.08 10.09 49.31
N GLY A 159 18.22 11.04 48.37
CA GLY A 159 17.28 12.17 48.32
C GLY A 159 17.13 12.99 47.04
N GLU A 160 17.72 12.61 45.90
CA GLU A 160 17.72 13.47 44.69
C GLU A 160 18.19 14.92 45.00
N ALA A 161 19.00 15.09 46.05
CA ALA A 161 19.26 16.40 46.66
C ALA A 161 20.07 17.30 45.73
N LEU A 162 21.03 16.74 44.99
CA LEU A 162 21.82 17.48 44.02
C LEU A 162 21.01 17.89 42.77
N PRO A 163 20.30 16.98 42.06
CA PRO A 163 19.37 17.35 40.98
C PRO A 163 18.38 18.43 41.39
N LYS A 164 17.68 18.25 42.52
CA LYS A 164 16.68 19.21 43.02
C LYS A 164 17.30 20.56 43.39
N SER A 165 18.52 20.58 43.93
CA SER A 165 19.20 21.82 44.28
C SER A 165 19.65 22.58 43.04
N ILE A 166 20.14 21.89 42.02
CA ILE A 166 20.51 22.48 40.73
C ILE A 166 19.25 23.02 40.04
N ASP A 167 18.18 22.23 39.93
CA ASP A 167 16.92 22.67 39.30
C ASP A 167 16.31 23.88 40.02
N LYS A 168 16.33 23.90 41.35
CA LYS A 168 15.84 25.04 42.15
C LYS A 168 16.64 26.30 41.89
N ARG A 169 17.98 26.22 41.84
CA ARG A 169 18.85 27.38 41.55
C ARG A 169 18.75 27.80 40.09
N LEU A 170 18.55 26.85 39.17
CA LEU A 170 18.32 27.10 37.75
C LEU A 170 17.03 27.88 37.53
N ALA A 171 15.92 27.42 38.12
CA ALA A 171 14.62 28.08 38.04
C ALA A 171 14.61 29.48 38.72
N ALA A 172 15.41 29.65 39.77
CA ALA A 172 15.56 30.94 40.46
C ALA A 172 16.56 31.89 39.76
N GLY A 173 17.30 31.43 38.75
CA GLY A 173 18.35 32.22 38.09
C GLY A 173 19.55 32.53 38.99
N THR A 174 19.80 31.73 40.02
CA THR A 174 20.83 31.98 41.05
C THR A 174 22.06 31.09 40.93
N LEU A 175 22.20 30.29 39.86
CA LEU A 175 23.40 29.51 39.59
C LEU A 175 24.56 30.42 39.17
N GLU A 176 25.78 30.07 39.56
CA GLU A 176 26.94 30.82 39.09
C GLU A 176 27.11 30.69 37.57
N PRO A 177 27.56 31.75 36.86
CA PRO A 177 27.78 31.71 35.42
C PRO A 177 28.72 30.58 34.97
N MET A 178 29.71 30.24 35.82
CA MET A 178 30.64 29.13 35.58
C MET A 178 29.94 27.77 35.67
N SER A 179 29.03 27.59 36.63
CA SER A 179 28.19 26.38 36.75
C SER A 179 27.27 26.22 35.55
N LEU A 180 26.63 27.31 35.09
CA LEU A 180 25.82 27.31 33.88
C LEU A 180 26.64 26.92 32.64
N GLY A 181 27.87 27.43 32.51
CA GLY A 181 28.80 27.06 31.44
C GLY A 181 29.17 25.58 31.45
N LEU A 182 29.41 25.00 32.64
CA LEU A 182 29.72 23.58 32.79
C LEU A 182 28.51 22.68 32.53
N LEU A 183 27.30 23.07 32.96
CA LEU A 183 26.07 22.31 32.70
C LEU A 183 25.75 22.24 31.20
N LYS A 184 26.18 23.22 30.38
CA LYS A 184 26.08 23.15 28.91
C LYS A 184 26.92 22.03 28.30
N ALA A 185 27.91 21.48 29.03
CA ALA A 185 28.78 20.39 28.60
C ALA A 185 28.25 18.99 28.99
N LEU A 186 27.07 18.90 29.62
CA LEU A 186 26.40 17.62 29.82
C LEU A 186 26.03 16.97 28.47
N PRO A 187 25.85 15.64 28.43
CA PRO A 187 25.59 14.92 27.18
C PRO A 187 24.42 15.51 26.37
N GLU A 188 24.55 15.50 25.05
CA GLU A 188 23.53 16.03 24.15
C GLU A 188 22.16 15.38 24.38
N GLY A 189 21.08 16.18 24.33
CA GLY A 189 19.72 15.75 24.64
C GLY A 189 19.34 15.74 26.12
N THR A 190 20.32 15.79 27.03
CA THR A 190 20.04 15.86 28.49
C THR A 190 19.74 17.28 28.97
N VAL A 191 20.01 18.30 28.15
CA VAL A 191 19.86 19.71 28.50
C VAL A 191 18.97 20.42 27.49
N THR A 192 17.89 21.03 27.95
CA THR A 192 17.07 21.92 27.14
C THR A 192 17.61 23.35 27.26
N LYS A 193 17.72 24.05 26.14
CA LYS A 193 18.18 25.45 26.11
C LYS A 193 17.04 26.42 25.78
N ASP A 194 17.12 27.64 26.25
CA ASP A 194 16.22 28.74 25.84
C ASP A 194 16.69 29.40 24.53
N GLU A 195 15.95 30.43 24.09
CA GLU A 195 16.21 31.17 22.84
C GLU A 195 17.57 31.89 22.85
N ASP A 196 18.11 32.18 24.04
CA ASP A 196 19.42 32.81 24.25
C ASP A 196 20.56 31.76 24.42
N GLY A 197 20.25 30.47 24.30
CA GLY A 197 21.21 29.37 24.42
C GLY A 197 21.64 29.07 25.86
N ASN A 198 20.89 29.52 26.87
CA ASN A 198 21.09 29.20 28.28
C ASN A 198 20.33 27.95 28.69
N VAL A 199 20.82 27.27 29.73
CA VAL A 199 20.22 26.03 30.21
C VAL A 199 18.87 26.34 30.85
N LYS A 200 17.80 25.74 30.34
CA LYS A 200 16.42 25.89 30.84
C LYS A 200 16.03 24.75 31.78
N SER A 201 16.42 23.53 31.46
CA SER A 201 16.12 22.34 32.26
C SER A 201 17.08 21.20 31.95
N ILE A 202 17.22 20.25 32.87
CA ILE A 202 18.06 19.06 32.74
C ILE A 202 17.19 17.82 32.89
N ASP A 203 17.32 16.86 31.97
CA ASP A 203 16.72 15.55 32.06
C ASP A 203 17.65 14.60 32.84
N TRP A 204 17.43 14.56 34.16
CA TRP A 204 18.20 13.73 35.08
C TRP A 204 18.00 12.23 34.87
N ASN A 205 16.86 11.81 34.30
CA ASN A 205 16.61 10.39 34.03
C ASN A 205 17.43 9.92 32.82
N LEU A 206 17.49 10.74 31.77
CA LEU A 206 18.32 10.46 30.60
C LEU A 206 19.81 10.43 30.96
N LEU A 207 20.24 11.28 31.91
CA LEU A 207 21.61 11.28 32.45
C LEU A 207 21.99 9.96 33.15
N LYS A 208 21.05 9.37 33.92
CA LYS A 208 21.29 8.12 34.68
C LYS A 208 21.56 6.91 33.79
N VAL A 209 21.08 6.93 32.55
CA VAL A 209 21.13 5.79 31.61
C VAL A 209 21.97 6.07 30.35
N ALA A 210 22.77 7.13 30.34
CA ALA A 210 23.46 7.63 29.14
C ALA A 210 24.61 6.74 28.61
N GLY A 211 24.89 5.59 29.23
CA GLY A 211 26.02 4.71 28.90
C GLY A 211 27.31 5.12 29.62
N SER A 212 28.21 4.17 29.88
CA SER A 212 29.28 4.31 30.88
C SER A 212 30.20 5.52 30.63
N ASP A 213 30.65 5.71 29.38
CA ASP A 213 31.54 6.83 29.00
C ASP A 213 30.85 8.20 29.24
N LYS A 214 29.54 8.30 28.96
CA LYS A 214 28.77 9.54 29.16
C LYS A 214 28.42 9.77 30.62
N VAL A 215 28.18 8.70 31.37
CA VAL A 215 27.93 8.72 32.82
C VAL A 215 29.17 9.24 33.54
N GLU A 216 30.37 8.78 33.18
CA GLU A 216 31.64 9.31 33.72
C GLU A 216 31.84 10.79 33.39
N ALA A 217 31.64 11.18 32.12
CA ALA A 217 31.77 12.57 31.71
C ALA A 217 30.79 13.49 32.46
N ALA A 218 29.52 13.06 32.59
CA ALA A 218 28.50 13.77 33.33
C ALA A 218 28.82 13.82 34.84
N PHE A 219 29.33 12.74 35.42
CA PHE A 219 29.78 12.71 36.81
C PHE A 219 30.86 13.76 37.08
N GLU A 220 31.87 13.88 36.21
CA GLU A 220 32.93 14.89 36.35
C GLU A 220 32.42 16.33 36.23
N VAL A 221 31.47 16.58 35.31
CA VAL A 221 30.80 17.88 35.18
C VAL A 221 30.02 18.21 36.46
N LEU A 222 29.18 17.29 36.92
CA LEU A 222 28.32 17.50 38.09
C LEU A 222 29.12 17.61 39.39
N LYS A 223 30.24 16.91 39.51
CA LYS A 223 31.16 17.03 40.65
C LYS A 223 31.78 18.42 40.72
N LYS A 224 32.17 19.00 39.58
CA LYS A 224 32.68 20.38 39.50
C LYS A 224 31.60 21.40 39.84
N VAL A 225 30.40 21.24 39.27
CA VAL A 225 29.24 22.11 39.56
C VAL A 225 28.88 22.06 41.04
N SER A 226 28.79 20.85 41.62
CA SER A 226 28.50 20.66 43.05
C SER A 226 29.50 21.42 43.94
N LYS A 227 30.79 21.38 43.60
CA LYS A 227 31.85 22.09 44.34
C LYS A 227 31.75 23.62 44.21
N ILE A 228 31.48 24.14 43.01
CA ILE A 228 31.31 25.59 42.78
C ILE A 228 30.09 26.10 43.56
N GLU A 229 29.00 25.34 43.53
CA GLU A 229 27.73 25.71 44.16
C GLU A 229 27.70 25.46 45.69
N GLY A 230 28.78 24.89 46.26
CA GLY A 230 28.88 24.52 47.68
C GLY A 230 27.91 23.43 48.12
N LEU A 231 27.50 22.55 47.19
CA LEU A 231 26.54 21.46 47.40
C LEU A 231 27.23 20.16 47.86
N ASP A 232 28.54 20.18 48.04
CA ASP A 232 29.39 19.07 48.45
C ASP A 232 29.48 18.87 49.99
N ASN A 233 29.11 19.88 50.77
CA ASN A 233 29.26 19.90 52.24
C ASN A 233 28.02 19.42 53.03
N ALA A 234 26.94 19.01 52.36
CA ALA A 234 25.76 18.42 53.01
C ALA A 234 25.98 16.91 53.18
N GLY A 235 26.32 16.47 54.40
CA GLY A 235 26.74 15.10 54.71
C GLY A 235 25.93 13.98 54.05
N GLY A 236 26.65 13.04 53.44
CA GLY A 236 26.15 11.92 52.62
C GLY A 236 26.63 12.03 51.17
N ASN A 237 26.91 10.92 50.49
CA ASN A 237 27.28 10.91 49.05
C ASN A 237 26.14 11.53 48.22
N ALA A 238 26.19 12.84 47.96
CA ALA A 238 25.20 13.59 47.17
C ALA A 238 25.29 13.26 45.66
N LEU A 239 26.42 12.74 45.22
CA LEU A 239 26.70 12.27 43.87
C LEU A 239 27.72 11.12 43.95
N GLY A 240 27.36 9.95 43.43
CA GLY A 240 28.19 8.76 43.37
C GLY A 240 28.07 8.05 42.03
N MET A 241 29.04 7.18 41.75
CA MET A 241 28.93 6.20 40.67
C MET A 241 28.51 4.87 41.28
N ASN A 242 27.52 4.23 40.68
CA ASN A 242 27.04 2.92 41.09
C ASN A 242 27.13 1.97 39.90
N SER A 243 27.44 0.71 40.15
CA SER A 243 27.42 -0.32 39.12
C SER A 243 26.12 -1.11 39.24
N GLN A 244 25.54 -1.48 38.11
CA GLN A 244 24.35 -2.32 38.07
C GLN A 244 24.50 -3.43 37.04
N TYR A 245 23.63 -4.43 37.14
CA TYR A 245 23.52 -5.48 36.12
C TYR A 245 23.14 -4.85 34.79
N GLY A 246 23.92 -5.13 33.75
CA GLY A 246 23.67 -4.72 32.38
C GLY A 246 22.48 -5.46 31.76
N PRO A 247 22.10 -5.08 30.52
CA PRO A 247 20.88 -5.56 29.87
C PRO A 247 20.82 -7.08 29.72
N LEU A 248 21.93 -7.77 29.45
CA LEU A 248 21.91 -9.22 29.27
C LEU A 248 21.56 -9.95 30.59
N ILE A 249 22.14 -9.52 31.71
CA ILE A 249 21.85 -10.09 33.02
C ILE A 249 20.41 -9.79 33.43
N ARG A 250 19.95 -8.54 33.25
CA ARG A 250 18.57 -8.16 33.58
C ARG A 250 17.55 -9.00 32.80
N LYS A 251 17.78 -9.21 31.50
CA LYS A 251 16.92 -10.04 30.65
C LYS A 251 16.94 -11.51 31.06
N TYR A 252 18.11 -12.04 31.43
CA TYR A 252 18.21 -13.38 32.00
C TYR A 252 17.43 -13.52 33.32
N MET A 253 17.58 -12.56 34.24
CA MET A 253 16.83 -12.54 35.49
C MET A 253 15.33 -12.44 35.27
N ALA A 254 14.87 -11.63 34.31
CA ALA A 254 13.46 -11.47 33.98
C ALA A 254 12.87 -12.64 33.18
N GLY A 255 13.71 -13.44 32.51
CA GLY A 255 13.24 -14.48 31.59
C GLY A 255 12.80 -13.91 30.25
N GLU A 256 13.47 -12.86 29.79
CA GLU A 256 13.07 -12.11 28.61
C GLU A 256 14.06 -12.30 27.46
N GLU A 257 13.56 -12.15 26.24
CA GLU A 257 14.36 -12.28 25.04
C GLU A 257 15.04 -10.93 24.68
N ILE A 258 16.25 -11.00 24.13
CA ILE A 258 17.02 -9.84 23.68
C ILE A 258 17.63 -10.09 22.30
N VAL A 259 17.61 -9.07 21.45
CA VAL A 259 18.31 -9.04 20.16
C VAL A 259 19.51 -8.11 20.29
N LEU A 260 20.71 -8.63 20.06
CA LEU A 260 21.97 -7.90 20.01
C LEU A 260 22.31 -7.62 18.55
N ASP A 261 21.91 -6.44 18.06
CA ASP A 261 22.12 -6.04 16.68
C ASP A 261 23.52 -5.48 16.44
N GLU A 262 24.00 -5.61 15.21
CA GLU A 262 25.34 -5.19 14.80
C GLU A 262 26.47 -5.72 15.72
N TYR A 263 26.34 -6.95 16.22
CA TYR A 263 27.29 -7.55 17.18
C TYR A 263 28.74 -7.50 16.68
N ASN A 264 28.96 -7.72 15.39
CA ASN A 264 30.29 -7.68 14.77
C ASN A 264 30.76 -6.28 14.36
N LYS A 265 30.07 -5.21 14.78
CA LYS A 265 30.55 -3.82 14.74
C LYS A 265 30.87 -3.26 16.13
N SER A 266 30.80 -4.10 17.16
CA SER A 266 31.23 -3.74 18.53
C SER A 266 32.74 -3.49 18.63
N ARG A 267 33.17 -2.77 19.68
CA ARG A 267 34.59 -2.48 19.93
C ARG A 267 35.39 -3.78 20.00
N GLU A 268 36.46 -3.86 19.22
CA GLU A 268 37.31 -5.05 19.13
C GLU A 268 37.89 -5.44 20.51
N GLY A 269 37.91 -6.75 20.78
CA GLY A 269 38.42 -7.32 22.04
C GLY A 269 37.51 -7.13 23.27
N THR A 270 36.40 -6.39 23.16
CA THR A 270 35.51 -6.17 24.31
C THR A 270 34.58 -7.35 24.60
N ASP A 271 34.42 -8.28 23.65
CA ASP A 271 33.60 -9.48 23.77
C ASP A 271 34.30 -10.69 24.39
N ASP A 272 35.59 -10.58 24.72
CA ASP A 272 36.34 -11.66 25.37
C ASP A 272 35.74 -12.07 26.73
N ASN A 273 35.16 -11.11 27.45
CA ASN A 273 34.49 -11.36 28.73
C ASN A 273 33.14 -12.10 28.57
N LEU A 274 32.62 -12.18 27.34
CA LEU A 274 31.37 -12.89 27.06
C LEU A 274 31.61 -14.36 26.66
N GLN A 275 32.86 -14.80 26.50
CA GLN A 275 33.16 -16.15 26.02
C GLN A 275 32.56 -17.23 26.92
N THR A 276 32.75 -17.13 28.23
CA THR A 276 32.19 -18.08 29.22
C THR A 276 30.67 -17.98 29.31
N VAL A 277 30.12 -16.78 29.10
CA VAL A 277 28.67 -16.56 29.00
C VAL A 277 28.12 -17.26 27.76
N TRP A 278 28.79 -17.19 26.60
CA TRP A 278 28.40 -17.91 25.40
C TRP A 278 28.46 -19.42 25.60
N GLN A 279 29.49 -19.94 26.26
CA GLN A 279 29.56 -21.36 26.63
C GLN A 279 28.40 -21.78 27.53
N PHE A 280 28.05 -20.94 28.51
CA PHE A 280 26.82 -21.14 29.27
C PHE A 280 25.61 -21.14 28.35
N CYS A 281 25.38 -20.12 27.52
CA CYS A 281 24.17 -19.99 26.71
C CYS A 281 24.00 -21.11 25.67
N ILE A 282 25.08 -21.63 25.08
CA ILE A 282 25.01 -22.75 24.12
C ILE A 282 24.88 -24.12 24.79
N GLY A 283 25.05 -24.21 26.11
CA GLY A 283 24.86 -25.45 26.88
C GLY A 283 26.14 -26.23 27.18
N GLU A 284 27.32 -25.70 26.86
CA GLU A 284 28.60 -26.29 27.27
C GLU A 284 28.78 -26.23 28.80
N LEU A 285 28.29 -25.17 29.45
CA LEU A 285 28.37 -24.99 30.91
C LEU A 285 26.99 -24.99 31.58
N LYS A 286 26.92 -25.58 32.78
CA LYS A 286 25.74 -25.55 33.65
C LYS A 286 25.64 -24.28 34.49
N GLU A 287 26.77 -23.65 34.77
CA GLU A 287 26.86 -22.39 35.49
C GLU A 287 28.05 -21.57 34.99
N CYS A 288 27.95 -20.25 35.11
CA CYS A 288 29.01 -19.31 34.75
C CYS A 288 28.93 -18.10 35.68
N THR A 289 30.01 -17.82 36.41
CA THR A 289 30.14 -16.59 37.20
C THR A 289 30.91 -15.55 36.39
N VAL A 290 30.37 -14.35 36.31
CA VAL A 290 31.03 -13.17 35.73
C VAL A 290 31.28 -12.16 36.82
N GLU A 291 32.54 -11.75 36.96
CA GLU A 291 32.94 -10.72 37.91
C GLU A 291 32.64 -9.33 37.34
N ASN A 292 32.24 -8.40 38.20
CA ASN A 292 32.01 -7.01 37.84
C ASN A 292 33.35 -6.25 37.82
N PRO A 293 33.90 -5.90 36.64
CA PRO A 293 35.20 -5.24 36.55
C PRO A 293 35.17 -3.78 37.03
N LEU A 294 33.98 -3.23 37.30
CA LEU A 294 33.78 -1.86 37.76
C LEU A 294 33.91 -1.75 39.28
N LYS A 295 33.76 -2.86 40.01
CA LYS A 295 33.88 -2.87 41.46
C LYS A 295 35.34 -2.67 41.87
N ASN A 296 35.57 -1.81 42.86
CA ASN A 296 36.88 -1.38 43.40
C ASN A 296 37.65 -0.31 42.60
N LYS A 297 37.10 0.18 41.48
CA LYS A 297 37.52 1.46 40.89
C LYS A 297 36.57 2.55 41.43
N ASP A 298 37.12 3.55 42.11
CA ASP A 298 36.44 4.81 42.42
C ASP A 298 35.24 4.78 43.39
N ALA A 299 35.30 3.97 44.45
CA ALA A 299 34.27 3.92 45.50
C ALA A 299 32.85 3.57 45.01
N THR A 300 32.76 2.88 43.87
CA THR A 300 31.51 2.41 43.28
C THR A 300 30.82 1.37 44.18
N SER A 301 29.54 1.59 44.49
CA SER A 301 28.68 0.58 45.08
C SER A 301 28.14 -0.38 43.99
N GLY A 302 27.53 -1.50 44.38
CA GLY A 302 26.87 -2.43 43.45
C GLY A 302 27.31 -3.89 43.55
N PRO A 303 26.72 -4.78 42.73
CA PRO A 303 26.99 -6.21 42.78
C PRO A 303 28.44 -6.51 42.38
N SER A 304 29.11 -7.43 43.11
CA SER A 304 30.48 -7.87 42.78
C SER A 304 30.56 -8.78 41.58
N GLU A 305 29.52 -9.55 41.38
CA GLU A 305 29.50 -10.64 40.42
C GLU A 305 28.04 -11.01 40.14
N PHE A 306 27.88 -11.86 39.14
CA PHE A 306 26.63 -12.53 38.85
C PHE A 306 26.90 -13.95 38.39
N THR A 307 26.13 -14.91 38.87
CA THR A 307 26.21 -16.30 38.44
C THR A 307 24.99 -16.67 37.62
N PHE A 308 25.21 -16.99 36.35
CA PHE A 308 24.23 -17.68 35.51
C PHE A 308 24.15 -19.14 35.94
N ARG A 309 22.94 -19.66 36.19
CA ARG A 309 22.71 -21.07 36.56
C ARG A 309 21.61 -21.68 35.71
N ARG A 310 21.78 -22.92 35.24
CA ARG A 310 20.72 -23.58 34.47
C ARG A 310 19.42 -23.76 35.25
N GLU A 311 19.51 -23.87 36.56
CA GLU A 311 18.35 -23.94 37.45
C GLU A 311 17.49 -22.67 37.48
N ASP A 312 18.08 -21.51 37.18
CA ASP A 312 17.39 -20.22 37.18
C ASP A 312 16.86 -19.82 35.78
N LEU A 313 17.13 -20.67 34.78
CA LEU A 313 16.71 -20.46 33.40
C LEU A 313 15.19 -20.52 33.30
N LYS A 314 14.62 -19.52 32.63
CA LYS A 314 13.19 -19.41 32.35
C LYS A 314 12.94 -19.71 30.87
N PRO A 315 11.78 -20.27 30.49
CA PRO A 315 11.49 -20.56 29.08
C PRO A 315 11.65 -19.31 28.21
N GLY A 316 11.21 -18.14 28.69
CA GLY A 316 11.20 -16.88 27.95
C GLY A 316 12.57 -16.37 27.50
N PHE A 317 13.64 -16.68 28.22
CA PHE A 317 14.98 -16.14 27.94
C PHE A 317 15.60 -16.73 26.67
N PHE A 318 16.04 -15.85 25.76
CA PHE A 318 16.79 -16.22 24.57
C PHE A 318 17.63 -15.02 24.07
N ILE A 319 18.73 -15.30 23.37
CA ILE A 319 19.62 -14.27 22.82
C ILE A 319 19.71 -14.44 21.30
N THR A 320 19.28 -13.43 20.55
CA THR A 320 19.51 -13.38 19.10
C THR A 320 20.64 -12.39 18.82
N LEU A 321 21.65 -12.79 18.06
CA LEU A 321 22.75 -11.93 17.63
C LEU A 321 22.67 -11.72 16.13
N THR A 322 22.85 -10.48 15.68
CA THR A 322 22.88 -10.16 14.25
C THR A 322 24.17 -9.44 13.89
N GLY A 323 24.66 -9.68 12.67
CA GLY A 323 25.87 -9.04 12.15
C GLY A 323 25.81 -8.83 10.65
N ASN A 324 26.69 -7.98 10.14
CA ASN A 324 26.81 -7.69 8.70
C ASN A 324 27.96 -8.48 8.07
N LYS A 325 27.89 -8.74 6.76
CA LYS A 325 29.04 -9.32 6.03
C LYS A 325 30.23 -8.35 6.09
N LYS A 326 31.47 -8.87 5.99
CA LYS A 326 32.69 -8.07 6.16
C LYS A 326 32.82 -6.93 5.14
N GLU A 327 32.17 -7.03 3.99
CA GLU A 327 32.17 -6.02 2.93
C GLU A 327 31.42 -4.72 3.31
N ASP A 328 30.68 -4.70 4.43
CA ASP A 328 29.88 -3.55 4.91
C ASP A 328 30.72 -2.39 5.52
N GLY A 329 32.05 -2.41 5.37
CA GLY A 329 32.94 -1.29 5.72
C GLY A 329 33.95 -1.55 6.84
N VAL A 330 34.82 -0.56 7.08
CA VAL A 330 36.02 -0.66 7.94
C VAL A 330 35.68 -0.93 9.42
N THR A 331 34.47 -0.60 9.85
CA THR A 331 34.01 -0.81 11.24
C THR A 331 33.48 -2.22 11.50
N THR A 332 33.25 -3.03 10.46
CA THR A 332 32.77 -4.41 10.60
C THR A 332 33.95 -5.34 10.85
N ARG A 333 34.09 -5.80 12.09
CA ARG A 333 35.20 -6.70 12.48
C ARG A 333 34.89 -8.15 12.15
N SER A 334 35.95 -8.92 11.96
CA SER A 334 35.86 -10.38 11.96
C SER A 334 35.62 -10.85 13.40
N LEU A 335 34.74 -11.84 13.59
CA LEU A 335 34.62 -12.46 14.91
C LEU A 335 35.86 -13.31 15.19
N ASN A 336 36.23 -13.43 16.47
CA ASN A 336 37.30 -14.34 16.88
C ASN A 336 36.90 -15.79 16.54
N LYS A 337 37.88 -16.63 16.19
CA LYS A 337 37.62 -18.04 15.81
C LYS A 337 36.82 -18.80 16.88
N SER A 338 37.08 -18.51 18.14
CA SER A 338 36.34 -19.04 19.29
C SER A 338 34.85 -18.65 19.28
N VAL A 339 34.55 -17.39 18.96
CA VAL A 339 33.17 -16.88 18.83
C VAL A 339 32.47 -17.52 17.64
N TYR A 340 33.15 -17.62 16.49
CA TYR A 340 32.60 -18.31 15.31
C TYR A 340 32.23 -19.77 15.63
N SER A 341 33.12 -20.50 16.31
CA SER A 341 32.87 -21.90 16.66
C SER A 341 31.72 -22.06 17.67
N ARG A 342 31.56 -21.13 18.61
CA ARG A 342 30.54 -21.20 19.67
C ARG A 342 29.17 -20.78 19.16
N LEU A 343 29.08 -19.64 18.50
CA LEU A 343 27.81 -19.07 18.04
C LEU A 343 27.32 -19.69 16.74
N SER A 344 28.22 -20.31 15.96
CA SER A 344 27.93 -20.91 14.64
C SER A 344 27.06 -20.01 13.76
N PRO A 345 27.57 -18.82 13.35
CA PRO A 345 26.77 -17.84 12.64
C PRO A 345 26.19 -18.42 11.33
N GLN A 346 24.89 -18.25 11.14
CA GLN A 346 24.20 -18.64 9.91
C GLN A 346 24.20 -17.45 8.95
N THR A 347 24.78 -17.62 7.77
CA THR A 347 24.79 -16.58 6.73
C THR A 347 23.47 -16.61 5.96
N LEU A 348 22.79 -15.46 5.89
CA LEU A 348 21.61 -15.29 5.06
C LEU A 348 22.02 -15.32 3.57
N PRO A 349 21.28 -16.05 2.72
CA PRO A 349 21.47 -16.00 1.29
C PRO A 349 21.07 -14.63 0.74
N ASP A 350 21.57 -14.32 -0.45
CA ASP A 350 21.14 -13.10 -1.16
C ASP A 350 19.70 -13.28 -1.66
N PRO A 351 18.85 -12.23 -1.62
CA PRO A 351 17.45 -12.36 -1.99
C PRO A 351 17.26 -12.71 -3.47
N ASP A 352 16.41 -13.68 -3.75
CA ASP A 352 15.96 -14.00 -5.12
C ASP A 352 14.60 -13.34 -5.42
N VAL A 353 14.13 -13.44 -6.67
CA VAL A 353 12.85 -12.88 -7.15
C VAL A 353 11.68 -13.26 -6.24
N ILE A 354 11.66 -14.48 -5.69
CA ILE A 354 10.61 -14.93 -4.78
C ILE A 354 10.64 -14.18 -3.44
N ASP A 355 11.84 -13.85 -2.92
CA ASP A 355 12.01 -13.07 -1.69
C ASP A 355 11.61 -11.61 -1.91
N TRP A 356 11.98 -11.04 -3.06
CA TRP A 356 11.54 -9.71 -3.49
C TRP A 356 10.02 -9.63 -3.55
N GLN A 357 9.38 -10.58 -4.24
CA GLN A 357 7.93 -10.62 -4.37
C GLN A 357 7.22 -10.76 -3.02
N HIS A 358 7.73 -11.66 -2.16
CA HIS A 358 7.23 -11.87 -0.81
C HIS A 358 7.22 -10.56 -0.01
N ARG A 359 8.35 -9.84 0.03
CA ARG A 359 8.48 -8.59 0.78
C ARG A 359 7.65 -7.47 0.20
N ILE A 360 7.59 -7.35 -1.13
CA ILE A 360 6.74 -6.37 -1.81
C ILE A 360 5.27 -6.59 -1.42
N CYS A 361 4.78 -7.84 -1.39
CA CYS A 361 3.43 -8.14 -0.90
C CYS A 361 3.23 -7.68 0.55
N GLN A 362 4.16 -8.03 1.45
CA GLN A 362 4.06 -7.59 2.85
C GLN A 362 4.05 -6.07 3.01
N MET A 363 4.83 -5.34 2.21
CA MET A 363 4.87 -3.87 2.25
C MET A 363 3.57 -3.26 1.71
N ILE A 364 3.00 -3.82 0.63
CA ILE A 364 1.79 -3.28 0.00
C ILE A 364 0.52 -3.62 0.81
N VAL A 365 0.35 -4.88 1.23
CA VAL A 365 -0.90 -5.37 1.84
C VAL A 365 -0.75 -5.91 3.27
N GLY A 366 0.44 -5.87 3.84
CA GLY A 366 0.68 -6.26 5.24
C GLY A 366 0.87 -7.76 5.49
N ILE A 367 0.74 -8.60 4.45
CA ILE A 367 0.93 -10.07 4.49
C ILE A 367 1.60 -10.59 3.18
N PRO A 368 2.31 -11.73 3.20
CA PRO A 368 3.04 -12.26 2.05
C PRO A 368 2.15 -13.08 1.10
N VAL A 369 1.19 -12.40 0.46
CA VAL A 369 0.18 -13.05 -0.40
C VAL A 369 0.80 -13.96 -1.47
N SER A 370 1.90 -13.56 -2.10
CA SER A 370 2.58 -14.37 -3.12
C SER A 370 3.04 -15.73 -2.60
N THR A 371 3.66 -15.79 -1.43
CA THR A 371 4.09 -17.04 -0.81
C THR A 371 2.90 -17.90 -0.42
N LEU A 372 1.87 -17.30 0.20
CA LEU A 372 0.66 -18.03 0.58
C LEU A 372 -0.07 -18.59 -0.64
N TYR A 373 -0.18 -17.82 -1.72
CA TYR A 373 -0.80 -18.26 -2.96
C TYR A 373 0.01 -19.38 -3.61
N THR A 374 1.33 -19.24 -3.75
CA THR A 374 2.16 -20.30 -4.33
C THR A 374 2.06 -21.59 -3.54
N THR A 375 2.03 -21.51 -2.21
CA THR A 375 1.90 -22.67 -1.33
C THR A 375 0.51 -23.33 -1.41
N PHE A 376 -0.57 -22.54 -1.44
CA PHE A 376 -1.95 -23.04 -1.42
C PHE A 376 -2.65 -22.89 -2.78
N LYS A 377 -1.89 -22.95 -3.87
CA LYS A 377 -2.36 -22.60 -5.21
C LYS A 377 -3.61 -23.36 -5.63
N GLU A 378 -3.62 -24.67 -5.44
CA GLU A 378 -4.78 -25.50 -5.80
C GLU A 378 -6.06 -25.08 -5.08
N GLN A 379 -5.96 -24.72 -3.79
CA GLN A 379 -7.10 -24.26 -2.99
C GLN A 379 -7.52 -22.86 -3.42
N ALA A 380 -6.56 -21.95 -3.61
CA ALA A 380 -6.79 -20.58 -4.03
C ALA A 380 -7.37 -20.48 -5.45
N ASP A 381 -7.01 -21.38 -6.35
CA ASP A 381 -7.56 -21.44 -7.71
C ASP A 381 -8.94 -22.09 -7.74
N LYS A 382 -9.19 -23.08 -6.88
CA LYS A 382 -10.48 -23.76 -6.74
C LYS A 382 -11.56 -22.87 -6.11
N ASP A 383 -11.21 -22.14 -5.04
CA ASP A 383 -12.11 -21.20 -4.36
C ASP A 383 -11.39 -19.88 -4.06
N PRO A 384 -11.28 -18.99 -5.07
CA PRO A 384 -10.57 -17.73 -4.93
C PRO A 384 -11.14 -16.77 -3.90
N ASP A 385 -12.45 -16.86 -3.65
CA ASP A 385 -13.16 -15.94 -2.77
C ASP A 385 -12.95 -16.37 -1.31
N ALA A 386 -13.06 -17.66 -0.99
CA ALA A 386 -12.72 -18.18 0.33
C ALA A 386 -11.24 -17.92 0.70
N PHE A 387 -10.32 -18.02 -0.28
CA PHE A 387 -8.93 -17.66 -0.07
C PHE A 387 -8.76 -16.16 0.23
N GLY A 388 -9.45 -15.29 -0.50
CA GLY A 388 -9.45 -13.84 -0.24
C GLY A 388 -9.97 -13.48 1.15
N ASP A 389 -11.07 -14.11 1.59
CA ASP A 389 -11.63 -13.93 2.93
C ASP A 389 -10.65 -14.38 4.02
N TRP A 390 -9.95 -15.49 3.80
CA TRP A 390 -8.91 -15.97 4.71
C TRP A 390 -7.73 -15.00 4.82
N LEU A 391 -7.28 -14.41 3.71
CA LEU A 391 -6.22 -13.39 3.70
C LEU A 391 -6.64 -12.13 4.50
N LEU A 392 -7.88 -11.66 4.30
CA LEU A 392 -8.43 -10.54 5.06
C LEU A 392 -8.56 -10.86 6.56
N TRP A 393 -9.04 -12.05 6.91
CA TRP A 393 -9.08 -12.52 8.28
C TRP A 393 -7.69 -12.51 8.92
N LEU A 394 -6.68 -13.02 8.20
CA LEU A 394 -5.30 -13.07 8.66
C LEU A 394 -4.77 -11.66 8.95
N ARG A 395 -4.98 -10.73 8.01
CA ARG A 395 -4.55 -9.33 8.15
C ARG A 395 -5.23 -8.61 9.32
N LYS A 396 -6.54 -8.85 9.53
CA LYS A 396 -7.32 -8.28 10.64
C LYS A 396 -6.89 -8.86 11.99
N ALA A 397 -6.71 -10.18 12.07
CA ALA A 397 -6.24 -10.84 13.28
C ALA A 397 -4.82 -10.38 13.68
N LYS A 398 -3.95 -10.11 12.70
CA LYS A 398 -2.62 -9.52 12.94
C LYS A 398 -2.73 -8.11 13.51
N ALA A 399 -3.52 -7.25 12.88
CA ALA A 399 -3.78 -5.89 13.35
C ALA A 399 -4.30 -5.89 14.81
N GLU A 400 -5.25 -6.78 15.12
CA GLU A 400 -5.76 -6.97 16.49
C GLU A 400 -4.66 -7.40 17.47
N ALA A 401 -3.81 -8.35 17.09
CA ALA A 401 -2.69 -8.82 17.92
C ALA A 401 -1.62 -7.75 18.19
N GLU A 402 -1.51 -6.77 17.28
CA GLU A 402 -0.59 -5.62 17.34
C GLU A 402 -1.23 -4.35 17.93
N GLY A 403 -2.54 -4.34 18.16
CA GLY A 403 -3.28 -3.15 18.62
C GLY A 403 -3.37 -2.04 17.57
N THR A 404 -3.34 -2.39 16.28
CA THR A 404 -3.39 -1.45 15.15
C THR A 404 -4.66 -1.63 14.30
N THR A 405 -4.98 -0.66 13.45
CA THR A 405 -6.07 -0.76 12.46
C THR A 405 -5.53 -1.15 11.08
N VAL A 406 -6.33 -1.86 10.28
CA VAL A 406 -5.97 -2.17 8.90
C VAL A 406 -6.25 -0.94 8.02
N PRO A 407 -5.27 -0.43 7.25
CA PRO A 407 -5.51 0.65 6.29
C PRO A 407 -6.49 0.21 5.19
N GLU A 408 -7.41 1.10 4.81
CA GLU A 408 -8.43 0.86 3.78
C GLU A 408 -7.82 0.39 2.44
N LEU A 409 -6.71 1.01 2.02
CA LEU A 409 -5.98 0.59 0.82
C LEU A 409 -5.59 -0.89 0.86
N GLN A 410 -5.14 -1.39 2.02
CA GLN A 410 -4.75 -2.80 2.16
C GLN A 410 -5.96 -3.72 2.07
N GLU A 411 -7.11 -3.34 2.64
CA GLU A 411 -8.35 -4.12 2.52
C GLU A 411 -8.79 -4.21 1.05
N THR A 412 -8.81 -3.10 0.33
CA THR A 412 -9.19 -3.04 -1.10
C THR A 412 -8.26 -3.88 -1.98
N LEU A 413 -6.95 -3.83 -1.73
CA LEU A 413 -5.96 -4.62 -2.45
C LEU A 413 -6.06 -6.12 -2.13
N LEU A 414 -6.35 -6.49 -0.88
CA LEU A 414 -6.55 -7.89 -0.49
C LEU A 414 -7.83 -8.50 -1.06
N SER A 415 -8.93 -7.74 -1.16
CA SER A 415 -10.13 -8.15 -1.93
C SER A 415 -9.79 -8.48 -3.39
N ASN A 416 -8.68 -7.93 -3.92
CA ASN A 416 -8.22 -8.11 -5.30
C ASN A 416 -6.84 -8.79 -5.35
N TRP A 417 -6.60 -9.75 -4.46
CA TRP A 417 -5.29 -10.36 -4.23
C TRP A 417 -4.60 -10.91 -5.50
N LYS A 418 -5.35 -11.38 -6.51
CA LYS A 418 -4.78 -11.85 -7.79
C LYS A 418 -3.98 -10.76 -8.50
N ASN A 419 -4.50 -9.53 -8.50
CA ASN A 419 -3.81 -8.38 -9.09
C ASN A 419 -2.54 -8.03 -8.30
N VAL A 420 -2.59 -8.17 -6.97
CA VAL A 420 -1.42 -7.96 -6.09
C VAL A 420 -0.33 -9.00 -6.37
N VAL A 421 -0.69 -10.28 -6.53
CA VAL A 421 0.27 -11.35 -6.89
C VAL A 421 0.91 -11.07 -8.24
N ASN A 422 0.11 -10.75 -9.26
CA ASN A 422 0.63 -10.46 -10.61
C ASN A 422 1.53 -9.21 -10.63
N SER A 423 1.11 -8.14 -9.95
CA SER A 423 1.88 -6.89 -9.90
C SER A 423 3.17 -7.03 -9.13
N SER A 424 3.12 -7.71 -7.99
CA SER A 424 4.30 -7.95 -7.16
C SER A 424 5.33 -8.80 -7.89
N GLU A 425 4.93 -9.76 -8.73
CA GLU A 425 5.87 -10.55 -9.54
C GLU A 425 6.64 -9.65 -10.52
N LYS A 426 5.93 -8.78 -11.25
CA LYS A 426 6.53 -7.84 -12.20
C LYS A 426 7.48 -6.86 -11.50
N LEU A 427 7.04 -6.31 -10.36
CA LEU A 427 7.87 -5.44 -9.53
C LEU A 427 9.10 -6.17 -8.99
N ALA A 428 8.95 -7.40 -8.52
CA ALA A 428 10.06 -8.21 -8.00
C ALA A 428 11.12 -8.46 -9.06
N ARG A 429 10.72 -8.85 -10.28
CA ARG A 429 11.65 -9.05 -11.41
C ARG A 429 12.34 -7.75 -11.81
N PHE A 430 11.63 -6.63 -11.79
CA PHE A 430 12.22 -5.30 -12.04
C PHE A 430 13.25 -4.92 -10.97
N TYR A 431 12.91 -5.04 -9.69
CA TYR A 431 13.82 -4.72 -8.60
C TYR A 431 15.02 -5.66 -8.51
N ASP A 432 14.85 -6.94 -8.82
CA ASP A 432 15.95 -7.89 -8.94
C ASP A 432 16.95 -7.48 -10.04
N LYS A 433 16.46 -7.09 -11.23
CA LYS A 433 17.32 -6.55 -12.29
C LYS A 433 17.99 -5.24 -11.86
N TRP A 434 17.25 -4.33 -11.21
CA TRP A 434 17.81 -3.07 -10.74
C TRP A 434 18.95 -3.35 -9.73
N ALA A 435 18.71 -4.17 -8.71
CA ALA A 435 19.71 -4.55 -7.73
C ALA A 435 20.98 -5.10 -8.39
N LYS A 436 20.84 -6.06 -9.33
CA LYS A 436 21.95 -6.67 -10.06
C LYS A 436 22.71 -5.70 -10.98
N MET A 437 22.04 -4.68 -11.51
CA MET A 437 22.67 -3.62 -12.34
C MET A 437 23.40 -2.57 -11.50
N THR A 438 23.06 -2.44 -10.23
CA THR A 438 23.65 -1.48 -9.28
C THR A 438 24.63 -2.12 -8.29
N ASP A 439 24.98 -3.39 -8.48
CA ASP A 439 25.94 -4.14 -7.67
C ASP A 439 27.29 -4.17 -8.39
N ALA A 440 28.18 -3.22 -8.09
CA ALA A 440 29.49 -3.11 -8.73
C ALA A 440 30.36 -4.37 -8.55
N GLU A 441 30.31 -5.02 -7.39
CA GLU A 441 31.14 -6.19 -7.09
C GLU A 441 30.81 -7.37 -8.01
N ARG A 442 29.51 -7.56 -8.28
CA ARG A 442 29.01 -8.68 -9.09
C ARG A 442 28.56 -8.28 -10.48
N ILE A 443 28.80 -7.04 -10.90
CA ILE A 443 28.24 -6.48 -12.13
C ILE A 443 28.61 -7.31 -13.38
N THR A 444 29.83 -7.82 -13.41
CA THR A 444 30.34 -8.66 -14.51
C THR A 444 29.72 -10.05 -14.48
N SER A 445 29.67 -10.70 -13.30
CA SER A 445 29.02 -12.01 -13.13
C SER A 445 27.51 -11.96 -13.36
N ASN A 446 26.89 -10.80 -13.15
CA ASN A 446 25.47 -10.55 -13.40
C ASN A 446 25.17 -10.27 -14.89
N GLY A 447 26.17 -10.33 -15.78
CA GLY A 447 26.01 -10.10 -17.21
C GLY A 447 25.86 -8.63 -17.62
N ASN A 448 26.28 -7.69 -16.77
CA ASN A 448 26.20 -6.25 -17.00
C ASN A 448 27.59 -5.60 -17.11
N ALA A 449 28.55 -6.28 -17.74
CA ALA A 449 29.93 -5.82 -17.86
C ALA A 449 30.07 -4.43 -18.55
N ASP A 450 29.12 -4.06 -19.39
CA ASP A 450 29.04 -2.75 -20.07
C ASP A 450 28.69 -1.57 -19.13
N LEU A 451 28.28 -1.86 -17.90
CA LEU A 451 27.97 -0.87 -16.86
C LEU A 451 29.15 -0.60 -15.90
N VAL A 452 30.27 -1.32 -16.01
CA VAL A 452 31.43 -1.18 -15.09
C VAL A 452 31.96 0.26 -15.03
N GLU A 453 31.90 1.00 -16.13
CA GLU A 453 32.32 2.41 -16.20
C GLU A 453 31.32 3.37 -15.52
N GLU A 454 30.05 2.98 -15.42
CA GLU A 454 28.99 3.81 -14.84
C GLU A 454 28.67 3.44 -13.38
N VAL A 455 28.89 2.19 -12.96
CA VAL A 455 28.49 1.68 -11.64
C VAL A 455 29.74 1.23 -10.89
N ASP A 456 30.25 2.12 -10.04
CA ASP A 456 31.37 1.85 -9.14
C ASP A 456 30.88 1.51 -7.71
N ASP A 457 31.82 1.19 -6.83
CA ASP A 457 31.52 0.83 -5.44
C ASP A 457 30.86 1.97 -4.66
N GLU A 458 31.22 3.23 -4.95
CA GLU A 458 30.64 4.40 -4.28
C GLU A 458 29.18 4.59 -4.68
N TYR A 459 28.90 4.46 -5.99
CA TYR A 459 27.55 4.51 -6.51
C TYR A 459 26.71 3.34 -6.00
N SER A 460 27.26 2.12 -5.96
CA SER A 460 26.56 0.94 -5.41
C SER A 460 26.16 1.14 -3.95
N LYS A 461 27.04 1.72 -3.12
CA LYS A 461 26.73 2.06 -1.73
C LYS A 461 25.62 3.10 -1.58
N LYS A 462 25.58 4.09 -2.47
CA LYS A 462 24.58 5.18 -2.44
C LYS A 462 23.25 4.77 -3.06
N GLU A 463 23.29 4.12 -4.21
CA GLU A 463 22.15 3.92 -5.12
C GLU A 463 21.74 2.44 -5.29
N GLY A 464 22.51 1.48 -4.75
CA GLY A 464 22.16 0.06 -4.73
C GLY A 464 20.80 -0.24 -4.10
N ILE A 465 20.05 -1.17 -4.68
CA ILE A 465 18.68 -1.49 -4.26
C ILE A 465 18.68 -2.55 -3.16
N ASP A 466 17.98 -2.24 -2.06
CA ASP A 466 17.68 -3.15 -0.96
C ASP A 466 16.19 -3.10 -0.57
N PHE A 467 15.77 -3.93 0.39
CA PHE A 467 14.38 -3.91 0.88
C PHE A 467 13.97 -2.57 1.52
N ARG A 468 14.92 -1.78 2.04
CA ARG A 468 14.62 -0.48 2.67
C ARG A 468 14.24 0.54 1.61
N LYS A 469 14.94 0.58 0.48
CA LYS A 469 14.61 1.46 -0.64
C LYS A 469 13.29 1.09 -1.29
N ILE A 470 13.02 -0.20 -1.49
CA ILE A 470 11.72 -0.65 -2.01
C ILE A 470 10.59 -0.18 -1.09
N LYS A 471 10.75 -0.36 0.23
CA LYS A 471 9.78 0.14 1.21
C LYS A 471 9.57 1.64 1.08
N GLN A 472 10.64 2.43 0.99
CA GLN A 472 10.56 3.87 0.80
C GLN A 472 9.81 4.23 -0.49
N HIS A 473 10.12 3.58 -1.62
CA HIS A 473 9.45 3.84 -2.89
C HIS A 473 7.95 3.59 -2.80
N LEU A 474 7.54 2.50 -2.15
CA LEU A 474 6.13 2.17 -1.94
C LEU A 474 5.44 3.18 -1.01
N GLU A 475 6.07 3.53 0.11
CA GLU A 475 5.54 4.52 1.07
C GLU A 475 5.39 5.91 0.46
N GLU A 476 6.31 6.31 -0.43
CA GLU A 476 6.24 7.59 -1.14
C GLU A 476 5.15 7.64 -2.23
N ALA A 477 4.76 6.49 -2.78
CA ALA A 477 3.69 6.37 -3.78
C ALA A 477 2.27 6.35 -3.19
N ILE A 478 2.12 5.97 -1.92
CA ILE A 478 0.82 5.93 -1.22
C ILE A 478 0.15 7.31 -1.15
N PRO A 479 0.77 8.39 -0.63
CA PRO A 479 0.12 9.68 -0.46
C PRO A 479 -0.19 10.36 -1.80
N ILE A 480 -1.33 11.04 -1.85
CA ILE A 480 -1.72 11.86 -3.02
C ILE A 480 -0.90 13.15 -2.97
N ARG A 481 0.02 13.31 -3.94
CA ARG A 481 0.86 14.50 -4.09
C ARG A 481 0.41 15.35 -5.28
N PRO A 482 0.63 16.68 -5.25
CA PRO A 482 0.43 17.53 -6.43
C PRO A 482 1.23 17.02 -7.62
N ARG A 483 0.61 16.99 -8.81
CA ARG A 483 1.28 16.56 -10.04
C ARG A 483 1.84 17.76 -10.79
N MET A 484 3.06 17.60 -11.29
CA MET A 484 3.62 18.56 -12.25
C MET A 484 2.87 18.43 -13.57
N GLN A 485 2.29 19.52 -14.05
CA GLN A 485 1.65 19.58 -15.37
C GLN A 485 2.61 20.17 -16.38
N LYS A 486 2.56 19.69 -17.63
CA LYS A 486 3.33 20.26 -18.74
C LYS A 486 2.98 21.74 -18.96
N GLU A 487 3.88 22.47 -19.60
CA GLU A 487 3.71 23.91 -19.91
C GLU A 487 2.71 24.14 -21.06
N ASP A 488 2.35 23.08 -21.77
CA ASP A 488 1.70 23.08 -23.08
C ASP A 488 0.26 23.65 -23.11
N ALA A 489 -0.32 24.05 -21.98
CA ALA A 489 -1.65 24.64 -21.90
C ALA A 489 -1.58 26.09 -21.35
N PRO A 490 -2.25 27.07 -22.00
CA PRO A 490 -2.30 28.43 -21.48
C PRO A 490 -2.92 28.43 -20.07
N ARG A 491 -2.13 28.85 -19.08
CA ARG A 491 -2.59 28.96 -17.69
C ARG A 491 -3.15 30.33 -17.44
N PHE A 492 -4.36 30.39 -16.88
CA PHE A 492 -4.92 31.63 -16.41
C PHE A 492 -4.14 32.14 -15.19
N LEU A 493 -3.48 33.28 -15.33
CA LEU A 493 -2.81 33.99 -14.25
C LEU A 493 -3.62 35.23 -13.88
N ASP A 494 -4.31 35.20 -12.75
CA ASP A 494 -4.97 36.39 -12.20
C ASP A 494 -3.95 37.28 -11.49
N THR A 495 -3.40 38.26 -12.21
CA THR A 495 -2.42 39.21 -11.65
C THR A 495 -3.02 40.26 -10.72
N LYS A 496 -4.36 40.34 -10.60
CA LYS A 496 -5.06 41.41 -9.88
C LYS A 496 -5.48 41.03 -8.46
N ALA A 497 -5.48 39.74 -8.11
CA ALA A 497 -5.94 39.24 -6.81
C ALA A 497 -4.84 38.50 -6.02
N TRP A 498 -3.57 38.77 -6.32
CA TRP A 498 -2.41 38.12 -5.68
C TRP A 498 -2.25 38.45 -4.18
N ASP A 499 -2.87 39.54 -3.73
CA ASP A 499 -2.94 39.97 -2.33
C ASP A 499 -4.03 39.23 -1.53
N LYS A 500 -4.84 38.40 -2.19
CA LYS A 500 -5.96 37.66 -1.57
C LYS A 500 -5.72 36.17 -1.66
N SER A 501 -6.07 35.45 -0.60
CA SER A 501 -6.07 33.98 -0.65
C SER A 501 -7.01 33.50 -1.75
N PRO A 502 -6.54 32.63 -2.67
CA PRO A 502 -7.39 32.09 -3.70
C PRO A 502 -8.51 31.27 -3.07
N LYS A 503 -9.72 31.34 -3.65
CA LYS A 503 -10.79 30.41 -3.29
C LYS A 503 -10.36 29.02 -3.76
N LEU A 504 -9.99 28.16 -2.82
CA LEU A 504 -9.79 26.75 -3.11
C LEU A 504 -11.13 26.18 -3.58
N GLY A 505 -11.11 25.47 -4.71
CA GLY A 505 -12.27 24.65 -5.11
C GLY A 505 -12.61 23.66 -4.00
N GLU A 506 -13.84 23.13 -4.01
CA GLU A 506 -14.23 22.08 -3.07
C GLU A 506 -13.22 20.92 -3.14
N ALA A 507 -12.63 20.59 -1.99
CA ALA A 507 -11.66 19.52 -1.89
C ALA A 507 -12.38 18.18 -2.07
N VAL A 508 -12.31 17.62 -3.28
CA VAL A 508 -12.76 16.24 -3.54
C VAL A 508 -11.72 15.31 -2.91
N VAL A 509 -12.10 14.64 -1.81
CA VAL A 509 -11.29 13.60 -1.19
C VAL A 509 -11.13 12.47 -2.19
N GLU A 510 -9.94 12.32 -2.76
CA GLU A 510 -9.62 11.21 -3.68
C GLU A 510 -9.30 9.96 -2.87
N ASN A 511 -9.88 8.83 -3.29
CA ASN A 511 -9.56 7.52 -2.73
C ASN A 511 -8.15 7.10 -3.19
N PRO A 512 -7.19 6.87 -2.25
CA PRO A 512 -5.82 6.51 -2.62
C PRO A 512 -5.73 5.26 -3.51
N SER A 513 -6.65 4.30 -3.42
CA SER A 513 -6.57 3.05 -4.20
C SER A 513 -6.75 3.24 -5.70
N LEU A 514 -7.49 4.28 -6.13
CA LEU A 514 -7.85 4.49 -7.54
C LEU A 514 -6.64 4.69 -8.45
N ASN A 515 -5.64 5.40 -7.94
CA ASN A 515 -4.46 5.81 -8.71
C ASN A 515 -3.16 5.34 -8.06
N PHE A 516 -3.21 4.34 -7.16
CA PHE A 516 -2.01 3.85 -6.47
C PHE A 516 -0.98 3.28 -7.44
N GLY A 517 -1.40 2.43 -8.38
CA GLY A 517 -0.55 1.89 -9.44
C GLY A 517 0.09 2.99 -10.30
N THR A 518 -0.70 3.97 -10.74
CA THR A 518 -0.18 5.12 -11.51
C THR A 518 0.84 5.93 -10.71
N ARG A 519 0.56 6.23 -9.43
CA ARG A 519 1.51 6.98 -8.60
C ARG A 519 2.81 6.21 -8.38
N LEU A 520 2.72 4.90 -8.17
CA LEU A 520 3.89 4.05 -8.01
C LEU A 520 4.75 4.03 -9.27
N THR A 521 4.14 3.84 -10.44
CA THR A 521 4.89 3.77 -11.70
C THR A 521 5.49 5.12 -12.09
N GLU A 522 4.75 6.23 -11.94
CA GLU A 522 5.27 7.59 -12.13
C GLU A 522 6.45 7.88 -11.18
N PHE A 523 6.34 7.45 -9.92
CA PHE A 523 7.43 7.60 -8.94
C PHE A 523 8.66 6.80 -9.34
N LEU A 524 8.50 5.55 -9.77
CA LEU A 524 9.61 4.71 -10.21
C LEU A 524 10.29 5.25 -11.48
N GLU A 525 9.52 5.74 -12.44
CA GLU A 525 10.07 6.39 -13.65
C GLU A 525 10.95 7.59 -13.25
N ARG A 526 10.45 8.43 -12.34
CA ARG A 526 11.22 9.56 -11.82
C ARG A 526 12.48 9.10 -11.10
N MET A 527 12.40 8.12 -10.22
CA MET A 527 13.57 7.60 -9.49
C MET A 527 14.61 6.99 -10.43
N VAL A 528 14.18 6.22 -11.43
CA VAL A 528 15.08 5.68 -12.45
C VAL A 528 15.82 6.83 -13.15
N TYR A 529 15.11 7.87 -13.58
CA TYR A 529 15.74 9.04 -14.19
C TYR A 529 16.69 9.79 -13.24
N GLU A 530 16.22 10.17 -12.06
CA GLU A 530 16.98 10.94 -11.07
C GLU A 530 18.24 10.22 -10.60
N LYS A 531 18.19 8.88 -10.49
CA LYS A 531 19.31 8.08 -9.99
C LYS A 531 20.26 7.60 -11.08
N SER A 532 19.90 7.71 -12.36
CA SER A 532 20.79 7.30 -13.46
C SER A 532 20.97 8.40 -14.51
N GLY A 533 19.94 8.71 -15.30
CA GLY A 533 20.00 9.69 -16.38
C GLY A 533 20.45 11.08 -15.94
N ALA A 534 19.87 11.60 -14.84
CA ALA A 534 20.17 12.93 -14.32
C ALA A 534 21.59 13.07 -13.75
N VAL A 535 22.21 11.96 -13.34
CA VAL A 535 23.58 11.90 -12.78
C VAL A 535 24.62 11.41 -13.79
N GLY A 536 24.28 11.43 -15.09
CA GLY A 536 25.22 11.13 -16.17
C GLY A 536 25.52 9.64 -16.37
N LYS A 537 24.58 8.74 -16.05
CA LYS A 537 24.69 7.29 -16.27
C LYS A 537 23.71 6.81 -17.35
N PRO A 538 23.95 7.16 -18.63
CA PRO A 538 23.00 6.93 -19.71
C PRO A 538 22.76 5.44 -20.04
N ARG A 539 23.78 4.57 -19.96
CA ARG A 539 23.61 3.13 -20.24
C ARG A 539 22.74 2.47 -19.16
N LEU A 540 22.98 2.80 -17.90
CA LEU A 540 22.15 2.34 -16.79
C LEU A 540 20.70 2.82 -16.95
N TYR A 541 20.50 4.09 -17.30
CA TYR A 541 19.16 4.65 -17.53
C TYR A 541 18.40 3.93 -18.64
N GLU A 542 19.06 3.68 -19.77
CA GLU A 542 18.48 2.96 -20.90
C GLU A 542 18.07 1.53 -20.51
N LYS A 543 18.95 0.81 -19.80
CA LYS A 543 18.67 -0.56 -19.35
C LYS A 543 17.55 -0.65 -18.32
N LEU A 544 17.50 0.27 -17.36
CA LEU A 544 16.44 0.34 -16.37
C LEU A 544 15.11 0.67 -17.04
N THR A 545 15.09 1.66 -17.93
CA THR A 545 13.89 2.03 -18.71
C THR A 545 13.40 0.83 -19.52
N LYS A 546 14.28 0.14 -20.25
CA LYS A 546 13.95 -1.08 -20.99
C LYS A 546 13.37 -2.17 -20.09
N SER A 547 13.93 -2.34 -18.88
CA SER A 547 13.42 -3.32 -17.90
C SER A 547 12.02 -2.95 -17.39
N MET A 548 11.72 -1.66 -17.21
CA MET A 548 10.35 -1.21 -16.86
C MET A 548 9.34 -1.58 -17.95
N GLN A 549 9.74 -1.47 -19.23
CA GLN A 549 8.91 -1.84 -20.37
C GLN A 549 8.74 -3.37 -20.48
N GLU A 550 9.84 -4.12 -20.35
CA GLU A 550 9.86 -5.59 -20.41
C GLU A 550 8.94 -6.22 -19.37
N PHE A 551 8.90 -5.67 -18.15
CA PHE A 551 8.03 -6.18 -17.09
C PHE A 551 6.67 -5.47 -17.01
N ALA A 552 6.29 -4.72 -18.05
CA ALA A 552 4.99 -4.05 -18.17
C ALA A 552 4.60 -3.26 -16.92
N LEU A 553 5.54 -2.47 -16.37
CA LEU A 553 5.23 -1.58 -15.24
C LEU A 553 4.18 -0.57 -15.67
N ARG A 554 4.28 -0.07 -16.90
CA ARG A 554 3.34 0.86 -17.53
C ARG A 554 2.57 0.18 -18.66
N ASP A 555 1.37 0.68 -18.92
CA ASP A 555 0.57 0.37 -20.09
C ASP A 555 1.24 0.97 -21.34
N ILE A 556 2.11 0.20 -21.97
CA ILE A 556 2.75 0.56 -23.24
C ILE A 556 2.12 -0.30 -24.31
N THR A 557 1.48 0.36 -25.27
CA THR A 557 0.97 -0.25 -26.49
C THR A 557 2.13 -0.68 -27.38
N LEU A 558 2.87 -1.70 -26.97
CA LEU A 558 3.63 -2.54 -27.88
C LEU A 558 2.61 -3.39 -28.63
N GLN A 559 2.66 -3.39 -29.97
CA GLN A 559 1.81 -4.24 -30.82
C GLN A 559 1.85 -5.72 -30.41
N GLU A 560 2.92 -6.15 -29.74
CA GLU A 560 3.08 -7.50 -29.17
C GLU A 560 2.34 -7.70 -27.83
N ALA A 561 2.28 -6.68 -26.95
CA ALA A 561 1.53 -6.74 -25.70
C ALA A 561 0.00 -6.73 -25.94
N ALA A 562 -0.45 -6.05 -26.99
CA ALA A 562 -1.85 -6.10 -27.44
C ALA A 562 -2.30 -7.52 -27.85
N ARG A 563 -1.36 -8.42 -28.18
CA ARG A 563 -1.64 -9.85 -28.47
C ARG A 563 -1.65 -10.73 -27.22
N SER A 564 -1.01 -10.32 -26.12
CA SER A 564 -0.83 -11.17 -24.93
C SER A 564 -1.88 -11.00 -23.83
N LYS A 565 -2.77 -9.99 -23.90
CA LYS A 565 -3.75 -9.64 -22.85
C LYS A 565 -3.13 -9.42 -21.45
N GLN A 566 -1.83 -9.16 -21.36
CA GLN A 566 -1.18 -8.90 -20.07
C GLN A 566 -1.51 -7.48 -19.58
N ARG A 567 -2.07 -7.37 -18.37
CA ARG A 567 -2.31 -6.10 -17.67
C ARG A 567 -0.99 -5.50 -17.18
N SER A 568 -0.91 -4.19 -17.00
CA SER A 568 0.29 -3.54 -16.44
C SER A 568 0.25 -3.49 -14.90
N VAL A 569 1.40 -3.23 -14.25
CA VAL A 569 1.43 -2.95 -12.78
C VAL A 569 0.56 -1.74 -12.46
N GLU A 570 0.61 -0.71 -13.29
CA GLU A 570 -0.25 0.48 -13.18
C GLU A 570 -1.73 0.08 -13.12
N GLU A 571 -2.19 -0.75 -14.04
CA GLU A 571 -3.60 -1.15 -14.16
C GLU A 571 -4.04 -2.12 -13.05
N ASP A 572 -3.19 -3.08 -12.68
CA ASP A 572 -3.50 -4.08 -11.67
C ASP A 572 -3.63 -3.46 -10.26
N LEU A 573 -2.85 -2.43 -9.94
CA LEU A 573 -2.85 -1.76 -8.64
C LEU A 573 -3.76 -0.52 -8.55
N ASN A 574 -4.31 -0.06 -9.67
CA ASN A 574 -5.35 0.97 -9.68
C ASN A 574 -6.72 0.31 -9.47
N ILE A 575 -7.15 0.26 -8.21
CA ILE A 575 -8.36 -0.47 -7.82
C ILE A 575 -9.41 0.51 -7.34
N SER A 576 -10.58 0.47 -7.98
CA SER A 576 -11.76 1.16 -7.47
C SER A 576 -12.35 0.37 -6.31
N ALA A 577 -12.78 1.05 -5.25
CA ALA A 577 -13.56 0.42 -4.19
C ALA A 577 -14.80 -0.31 -4.76
N PHE A 578 -15.35 0.20 -5.88
CA PHE A 578 -16.49 -0.39 -6.56
C PHE A 578 -16.17 -1.59 -7.47
N THR A 579 -14.89 -1.89 -7.72
CA THR A 579 -14.48 -3.17 -8.34
C THR A 579 -14.41 -4.31 -7.33
N ASP A 580 -14.68 -4.07 -6.04
CA ASP A 580 -14.83 -5.14 -5.03
C ASP A 580 -15.95 -6.10 -5.45
N ARG A 581 -15.71 -7.41 -5.40
CA ARG A 581 -16.66 -8.45 -5.82
C ARG A 581 -17.82 -8.61 -4.83
N ASP A 582 -17.70 -8.08 -3.61
CA ASP A 582 -18.75 -8.16 -2.60
C ASP A 582 -19.88 -7.16 -2.87
N LEU A 583 -21.02 -7.70 -3.31
CA LEU A 583 -22.24 -6.95 -3.58
C LEU A 583 -22.75 -6.20 -2.35
N ASN A 584 -22.48 -6.67 -1.11
CA ASN A 584 -22.91 -5.96 0.10
C ASN A 584 -22.13 -4.66 0.29
N LYS A 585 -20.82 -4.67 0.04
CA LYS A 585 -20.00 -3.45 0.07
C LYS A 585 -20.39 -2.50 -1.06
N GLN A 586 -20.58 -3.03 -2.28
CA GLN A 586 -21.08 -2.22 -3.41
C GLN A 586 -22.42 -1.55 -3.05
N ALA A 587 -23.35 -2.30 -2.46
CA ALA A 587 -24.64 -1.77 -2.01
C ALA A 587 -24.49 -0.72 -0.91
N ALA A 588 -23.61 -0.92 0.07
CA ALA A 588 -23.37 0.06 1.13
C ALA A 588 -22.79 1.38 0.60
N MET A 589 -21.83 1.31 -0.32
CA MET A 589 -21.24 2.50 -0.96
C MET A 589 -22.24 3.20 -1.88
N ALA A 590 -22.92 2.44 -2.75
CA ALA A 590 -23.93 2.96 -3.67
C ALA A 590 -25.09 3.63 -2.92
N ARG A 591 -25.53 3.04 -1.80
CA ARG A 591 -26.53 3.61 -0.90
C ARG A 591 -26.08 4.93 -0.30
N LYS A 592 -24.82 5.02 0.15
CA LYS A 592 -24.27 6.27 0.70
C LYS A 592 -24.27 7.38 -0.35
N VAL A 593 -23.76 7.09 -1.55
CA VAL A 593 -23.77 8.04 -2.69
C VAL A 593 -25.19 8.50 -3.01
N PHE A 594 -26.14 7.57 -3.04
CA PHE A 594 -27.55 7.86 -3.28
C PHE A 594 -28.18 8.73 -2.18
N CYS A 595 -27.94 8.43 -0.90
CA CYS A 595 -28.49 9.20 0.22
C CYS A 595 -27.89 10.61 0.27
N ASP A 596 -26.58 10.74 0.03
CA ASP A 596 -25.91 12.05 -0.02
C ASP A 596 -26.44 12.91 -1.19
N TYR A 597 -26.70 12.29 -2.34
CA TYR A 597 -27.36 12.93 -3.47
C TYR A 597 -28.77 13.43 -3.10
N LEU A 598 -29.61 12.57 -2.49
CA LEU A 598 -30.97 12.96 -2.09
C LEU A 598 -30.98 14.15 -1.12
N ARG A 599 -30.08 14.16 -0.14
CA ARG A 599 -29.97 15.28 0.82
C ARG A 599 -29.48 16.56 0.17
N GLN A 600 -28.64 16.48 -0.86
CA GLN A 600 -28.20 17.67 -1.60
C GLN A 600 -29.35 18.29 -2.41
N GLN A 601 -30.16 17.45 -3.04
CA GLN A 601 -31.32 17.88 -3.83
C GLN A 601 -32.46 18.38 -2.94
N ASN A 602 -32.65 17.74 -1.78
CA ASN A 602 -33.69 18.07 -0.81
C ASN A 602 -33.05 18.28 0.59
N PRO A 603 -32.54 19.48 0.89
CA PRO A 603 -31.86 19.78 2.16
C PRO A 603 -32.72 19.60 3.42
N GLU A 604 -34.05 19.48 3.26
CA GLU A 604 -35.00 19.23 4.35
C GLU A 604 -34.94 17.79 4.88
N ILE A 605 -34.36 16.85 4.11
CA ILE A 605 -34.19 15.45 4.53
C ILE A 605 -33.11 15.36 5.61
N LYS A 606 -33.53 15.17 6.86
CA LYS A 606 -32.64 14.97 8.03
C LYS A 606 -32.48 13.50 8.45
N ALA A 607 -33.17 12.58 7.77
CA ALA A 607 -33.14 11.15 8.05
C ALA A 607 -31.74 10.54 7.84
N THR A 608 -31.40 9.55 8.65
CA THR A 608 -30.19 8.74 8.52
C THR A 608 -30.26 7.83 7.29
N ASP A 609 -29.12 7.31 6.81
CA ASP A 609 -29.10 6.43 5.63
C ASP A 609 -30.02 5.22 5.81
N GLU A 610 -30.12 4.68 7.02
CA GLU A 610 -30.96 3.51 7.35
C GLU A 610 -32.46 3.81 7.26
N GLU A 611 -32.86 5.04 7.59
CA GLU A 611 -34.24 5.51 7.53
C GLU A 611 -34.67 5.86 6.10
N ILE A 612 -33.72 6.23 5.23
CA ILE A 612 -33.98 6.51 3.81
C ILE A 612 -34.11 5.19 3.04
N VAL A 613 -33.05 4.37 3.03
CA VAL A 613 -33.02 3.06 2.37
C VAL A 613 -32.07 2.12 3.12
N THR A 614 -32.51 0.91 3.45
CA THR A 614 -31.64 -0.08 4.10
C THR A 614 -30.60 -0.68 3.12
N PRO A 615 -29.42 -1.16 3.60
CA PRO A 615 -28.43 -1.83 2.75
C PRO A 615 -28.99 -3.05 2.01
N LYS A 616 -29.91 -3.77 2.66
CA LYS A 616 -30.59 -4.94 2.08
C LYS A 616 -31.47 -4.53 0.90
N THR A 617 -32.28 -3.48 1.06
CA THR A 617 -33.13 -2.94 -0.01
C THR A 617 -32.29 -2.48 -1.20
N PHE A 618 -31.20 -1.77 -0.95
CA PHE A 618 -30.31 -1.30 -2.01
C PHE A 618 -29.61 -2.46 -2.73
N ARG A 619 -29.17 -3.48 -1.98
CA ARG A 619 -28.62 -4.72 -2.56
C ARG A 619 -29.61 -5.38 -3.51
N THR A 620 -30.87 -5.56 -3.12
CA THR A 620 -31.91 -6.13 -3.99
C THR A 620 -32.14 -5.29 -5.25
N ALA A 621 -32.06 -3.96 -5.15
CA ALA A 621 -32.13 -3.08 -6.31
C ALA A 621 -30.94 -3.32 -7.27
N LEU A 622 -29.71 -3.43 -6.76
CA LEU A 622 -28.53 -3.77 -7.57
C LEU A 622 -28.63 -5.16 -8.21
N GLU A 623 -29.12 -6.17 -7.49
CA GLU A 623 -29.37 -7.52 -8.04
C GLU A 623 -30.39 -7.46 -9.18
N THR A 624 -31.43 -6.63 -9.05
CA THR A 624 -32.44 -6.44 -10.11
C THR A 624 -31.82 -5.83 -11.36
N VAL A 625 -30.96 -4.83 -11.21
CA VAL A 625 -30.23 -4.19 -12.33
C VAL A 625 -29.27 -5.17 -13.00
N GLN A 626 -28.53 -5.98 -12.22
CA GLN A 626 -27.62 -7.00 -12.76
C GLN A 626 -28.36 -8.11 -13.51
N ASN A 627 -29.49 -8.57 -12.97
CA ASN A 627 -30.27 -9.68 -13.53
C ASN A 627 -31.20 -9.28 -14.69
N ALA A 628 -31.32 -7.98 -15.01
CA ALA A 628 -32.08 -7.49 -16.15
C ALA A 628 -31.40 -7.87 -17.48
N LYS A 629 -31.52 -9.14 -17.89
CA LYS A 629 -30.88 -9.72 -19.08
C LYS A 629 -31.36 -9.10 -20.40
N ASP A 630 -32.58 -8.54 -20.44
CA ASP A 630 -33.23 -8.03 -21.66
C ASP A 630 -33.24 -6.50 -21.80
N ALA A 631 -32.67 -5.75 -20.86
CA ALA A 631 -32.76 -4.28 -20.84
C ALA A 631 -32.10 -3.59 -22.06
N ALA A 632 -31.01 -4.16 -22.61
CA ALA A 632 -30.36 -3.63 -23.81
C ALA A 632 -31.16 -3.88 -25.10
N ALA A 633 -32.03 -4.90 -25.12
CA ALA A 633 -32.95 -5.15 -26.24
C ALA A 633 -34.19 -4.24 -26.19
N ASN A 634 -34.52 -3.72 -25.00
CA ASN A 634 -35.69 -2.88 -24.73
C ASN A 634 -35.34 -1.40 -24.47
N ASN A 635 -34.08 -1.00 -24.65
CA ASN A 635 -33.58 0.35 -24.41
C ASN A 635 -33.87 0.87 -22.99
N GLU A 636 -33.84 -0.02 -22.00
CA GLU A 636 -34.20 0.25 -20.61
C GLU A 636 -32.95 0.60 -19.77
N LEU A 637 -33.05 1.66 -18.99
CA LEU A 637 -32.04 2.21 -18.09
C LEU A 637 -32.63 2.34 -16.69
N PHE A 638 -31.77 2.48 -15.67
CA PHE A 638 -32.20 2.69 -14.29
C PHE A 638 -31.66 4.01 -13.76
N VAL A 639 -32.52 4.87 -13.23
CA VAL A 639 -32.13 6.21 -12.75
C VAL A 639 -32.47 6.37 -11.27
N ALA A 640 -31.81 7.33 -10.61
CA ALA A 640 -32.05 7.60 -9.19
C ALA A 640 -33.51 8.02 -9.00
N ASN A 641 -34.19 7.41 -8.03
CA ASN A 641 -35.57 7.77 -7.71
C ASN A 641 -35.59 8.87 -6.64
N ARG A 642 -36.34 9.94 -6.88
CA ARG A 642 -36.57 11.05 -5.93
C ARG A 642 -38.01 11.14 -5.42
N ASP A 643 -38.92 10.34 -5.97
CA ASP A 643 -40.33 10.37 -5.58
C ASP A 643 -40.50 9.79 -4.16
N PRO A 644 -40.97 10.59 -3.19
CA PRO A 644 -41.12 10.14 -1.81
C PRO A 644 -42.00 8.88 -1.68
N GLU A 645 -43.08 8.76 -2.45
CA GLU A 645 -44.03 7.66 -2.30
C GLU A 645 -43.39 6.30 -2.67
N THR A 646 -42.67 6.27 -3.79
CA THR A 646 -41.98 5.06 -4.26
C THR A 646 -40.69 4.79 -3.49
N LEU A 647 -40.03 5.82 -2.95
CA LEU A 647 -38.90 5.66 -2.03
C LEU A 647 -39.30 5.01 -0.70
N TYR A 648 -40.40 5.44 -0.08
CA TYR A 648 -40.94 4.79 1.12
C TYR A 648 -41.36 3.33 0.86
N ALA A 649 -41.75 3.00 -0.37
CA ALA A 649 -42.02 1.63 -0.79
C ALA A 649 -40.74 0.80 -1.04
N GLY A 650 -39.56 1.35 -0.79
CA GLY A 650 -38.28 0.65 -0.91
C GLY A 650 -37.74 0.56 -2.34
N GLN A 651 -38.08 1.50 -3.22
CA GLN A 651 -37.60 1.54 -4.60
C GLN A 651 -36.59 2.69 -4.82
N PRO A 652 -35.29 2.49 -4.57
CA PRO A 652 -34.28 3.54 -4.74
C PRO A 652 -33.97 3.89 -6.21
N LEU A 653 -34.34 3.00 -7.14
CA LEU A 653 -34.08 3.14 -8.57
C LEU A 653 -35.39 2.98 -9.35
N VAL A 654 -35.56 3.77 -10.41
CA VAL A 654 -36.71 3.71 -11.33
C VAL A 654 -36.24 3.44 -12.75
N SER A 655 -37.08 2.76 -13.54
CA SER A 655 -36.81 2.45 -14.95
C SER A 655 -37.04 3.68 -15.84
N ALA A 656 -36.16 3.86 -16.82
CA ALA A 656 -36.23 4.85 -17.88
C ALA A 656 -36.00 4.16 -19.23
N ILE A 657 -36.48 4.76 -20.31
CA ILE A 657 -36.34 4.25 -21.67
C ILE A 657 -35.78 5.32 -22.61
N ILE A 658 -34.94 4.91 -23.56
CA ILE A 658 -34.49 5.80 -24.63
C ILE A 658 -35.52 5.82 -25.76
N LYS A 659 -35.97 7.03 -26.10
CA LYS A 659 -36.81 7.31 -27.27
C LYS A 659 -36.00 8.10 -28.29
N ASP A 660 -35.56 7.43 -29.35
CA ASP A 660 -34.74 8.01 -30.43
C ASP A 660 -35.63 8.64 -31.51
N ALA A 661 -35.56 9.96 -31.67
CA ALA A 661 -36.36 10.71 -32.65
C ALA A 661 -36.19 10.19 -34.08
N ALA A 662 -35.03 9.65 -34.43
CA ALA A 662 -34.80 9.03 -35.73
C ALA A 662 -35.77 7.87 -36.04
N VAL A 663 -36.11 7.08 -35.02
CA VAL A 663 -37.05 5.94 -35.15
C VAL A 663 -38.47 6.44 -35.34
N TYR A 664 -38.84 7.54 -34.69
CA TYR A 664 -40.14 8.19 -34.85
C TYR A 664 -40.30 8.73 -36.27
N VAL A 665 -39.28 9.43 -36.78
CA VAL A 665 -39.24 9.92 -38.17
C VAL A 665 -39.33 8.76 -39.15
N ALA A 666 -38.49 7.73 -39.00
CA ALA A 666 -38.48 6.56 -39.90
C ALA A 666 -39.81 5.76 -39.89
N LYS A 667 -40.54 5.77 -38.77
CA LYS A 667 -41.85 5.09 -38.62
C LYS A 667 -43.03 6.02 -38.90
N GLY A 668 -42.81 7.28 -39.25
CA GLY A 668 -43.87 8.28 -39.44
C GLY A 668 -44.74 8.51 -38.20
N LYS A 669 -44.17 8.37 -37.00
CA LYS A 669 -44.86 8.57 -35.71
C LYS A 669 -44.49 9.92 -35.11
N GLU A 670 -45.47 10.59 -34.51
CA GLU A 670 -45.21 11.77 -33.68
C GLU A 670 -44.66 11.38 -32.31
N ILE A 671 -43.91 12.30 -31.71
CA ILE A 671 -43.37 12.16 -30.36
C ILE A 671 -44.55 12.08 -29.36
N ASP A 672 -44.57 11.02 -28.56
CA ASP A 672 -45.68 10.64 -27.67
C ASP A 672 -45.41 10.98 -26.19
N PHE A 673 -44.50 11.91 -25.91
CA PHE A 673 -44.13 12.35 -24.55
C PHE A 673 -43.86 13.85 -24.50
N GLY A 674 -44.01 14.44 -23.31
CA GLY A 674 -43.73 15.85 -23.02
C GLY A 674 -42.45 16.06 -22.21
N LEU A 675 -42.13 17.32 -21.93
CA LEU A 675 -40.95 17.71 -21.15
C LEU A 675 -40.92 17.07 -19.75
N ASN A 676 -42.08 17.03 -19.07
CA ASN A 676 -42.22 16.46 -17.72
C ASN A 676 -41.99 14.93 -17.67
N ASP A 677 -42.08 14.26 -18.82
CA ASP A 677 -41.82 12.82 -18.93
C ASP A 677 -40.31 12.54 -19.06
N LEU A 678 -39.48 13.55 -19.35
CA LEU A 678 -38.03 13.41 -19.40
C LEU A 678 -37.45 13.10 -18.01
N VAL A 679 -36.37 12.33 -18.02
CA VAL A 679 -35.54 12.12 -16.83
C VAL A 679 -34.79 13.41 -16.51
N SER A 680 -34.71 13.76 -15.23
CA SER A 680 -33.92 14.91 -14.77
C SER A 680 -32.43 14.64 -14.96
N HIS A 681 -31.70 15.68 -15.38
CA HIS A 681 -30.25 15.70 -15.53
C HIS A 681 -29.54 15.13 -14.31
N ASP A 682 -29.91 15.60 -13.13
CA ASP A 682 -29.27 15.21 -11.87
C ASP A 682 -29.54 13.74 -11.50
N ASP A 683 -30.73 13.22 -11.81
CA ASP A 683 -31.09 11.81 -11.57
C ASP A 683 -30.33 10.86 -12.49
N PHE A 684 -30.14 11.27 -13.75
CA PHE A 684 -29.33 10.52 -14.69
C PHE A 684 -27.85 10.56 -14.31
N LEU A 685 -27.31 11.73 -13.96
CA LEU A 685 -25.94 11.86 -13.47
C LEU A 685 -25.71 11.02 -12.20
N ALA A 686 -26.63 11.04 -11.24
CA ALA A 686 -26.55 10.20 -10.05
C ALA A 686 -26.48 8.70 -10.42
N SER A 687 -27.23 8.26 -11.43
CA SER A 687 -27.19 6.88 -11.90
C SER A 687 -25.83 6.45 -12.47
N LEU A 688 -25.11 7.37 -13.13
CA LEU A 688 -23.77 7.12 -13.66
C LEU A 688 -22.71 7.05 -12.56
N ALA A 689 -22.96 7.69 -11.41
CA ALA A 689 -22.09 7.64 -10.24
C ALA A 689 -22.17 6.30 -9.49
N LEU A 690 -23.22 5.50 -9.73
CA LEU A 690 -23.45 4.20 -9.10
C LEU A 690 -22.92 3.08 -10.01
N PRO A 691 -21.80 2.41 -9.76
CA PRO A 691 -21.08 1.70 -10.83
C PRO A 691 -21.82 0.53 -11.48
N THR A 692 -22.57 -0.27 -10.72
CA THR A 692 -23.39 -1.35 -11.30
C THR A 692 -24.48 -0.78 -12.23
N VAL A 693 -25.10 0.34 -11.81
CA VAL A 693 -26.17 1.03 -12.54
C VAL A 693 -25.58 1.77 -13.73
N GLY A 694 -24.51 2.55 -13.52
CA GLY A 694 -23.75 3.28 -14.52
C GLY A 694 -23.20 2.37 -15.61
N ALA A 695 -22.59 1.22 -15.27
CA ALA A 695 -22.10 0.27 -16.27
C ALA A 695 -23.23 -0.30 -17.15
N LYS A 696 -24.40 -0.57 -16.54
CA LYS A 696 -25.61 -1.04 -17.25
C LYS A 696 -26.24 0.05 -18.12
N ASN A 697 -26.34 1.26 -17.60
CA ASN A 697 -26.85 2.41 -18.33
C ASN A 697 -25.92 2.73 -19.50
N LEU A 698 -24.62 2.83 -19.24
CA LEU A 698 -23.60 3.08 -20.26
C LEU A 698 -23.46 1.94 -21.27
N SER A 699 -23.99 0.73 -21.06
CA SER A 699 -24.06 -0.28 -22.12
C SER A 699 -25.34 -0.15 -22.95
N SER A 700 -26.37 0.48 -22.40
CA SER A 700 -27.71 0.63 -22.99
C SER A 700 -27.93 1.97 -23.70
N VAL A 701 -27.11 3.01 -23.43
CA VAL A 701 -27.18 4.31 -24.14
C VAL A 701 -26.81 4.24 -25.63
N TRP A 702 -26.19 3.13 -26.04
CA TRP A 702 -25.75 2.87 -27.41
C TRP A 702 -26.81 2.03 -28.14
N GLU A 703 -27.23 2.48 -29.33
CA GLU A 703 -28.19 1.75 -30.17
C GLU A 703 -27.79 1.78 -31.64
N GLN A 704 -28.23 0.76 -32.39
CA GLN A 704 -27.81 0.41 -33.74
C GLN A 704 -28.54 1.18 -34.88
N ASN A 705 -29.29 2.24 -34.55
CA ASN A 705 -30.21 2.90 -35.47
C ASN A 705 -29.57 4.01 -36.34
N ILE A 706 -28.24 4.14 -36.34
CA ILE A 706 -27.55 5.11 -37.22
C ILE A 706 -27.51 4.59 -38.67
N ARG A 707 -27.27 3.28 -38.86
CA ARG A 707 -27.19 2.64 -40.19
C ARG A 707 -28.46 2.76 -41.05
N PRO A 708 -29.69 2.62 -40.51
CA PRO A 708 -30.91 2.83 -41.29
C PRO A 708 -31.10 4.27 -41.82
N LEU A 709 -30.48 5.27 -41.17
CA LEU A 709 -30.60 6.69 -41.56
C LEU A 709 -29.57 7.12 -42.62
N THR A 710 -28.44 6.41 -42.69
CA THR A 710 -27.35 6.70 -43.65
C THR A 710 -27.51 5.94 -44.97
N ARG A 711 -28.39 4.94 -45.04
CA ARG A 711 -28.83 4.34 -46.31
C ARG A 711 -29.93 5.19 -46.94
N SER A 712 -29.54 6.17 -47.73
CA SER A 712 -30.44 6.77 -48.72
C SER A 712 -31.03 5.67 -49.62
N GLU A 713 -32.34 5.74 -49.83
CA GLU A 713 -33.12 4.90 -50.73
C GLU A 713 -32.41 4.59 -52.05
N GLN A 714 -32.03 3.33 -52.26
CA GLN A 714 -32.10 2.72 -53.59
C GLN A 714 -33.28 1.74 -53.57
N PRO A 715 -34.37 2.02 -54.32
CA PRO A 715 -35.47 1.09 -54.42
C PRO A 715 -35.02 -0.12 -55.25
N GLY A 716 -34.76 -1.24 -54.57
CA GLY A 716 -34.52 -2.52 -55.23
C GLY A 716 -33.32 -3.31 -54.72
N ALA A 717 -33.33 -3.71 -53.44
CA ALA A 717 -32.55 -4.87 -52.99
C ALA A 717 -33.24 -5.48 -51.77
N ALA A 718 -34.33 -6.20 -52.03
CA ALA A 718 -34.88 -7.13 -51.05
C ALA A 718 -33.87 -8.27 -50.82
N ALA A 719 -33.73 -8.64 -49.55
CA ALA A 719 -33.34 -9.95 -49.03
C ALA A 719 -32.46 -10.84 -49.92
N ASN A 720 -31.16 -10.88 -49.62
CA ASN A 720 -30.32 -12.10 -49.52
C ASN A 720 -28.85 -11.69 -49.34
N ASP A 721 -28.25 -12.04 -48.20
CA ASP A 721 -27.11 -12.97 -48.17
C ASP A 721 -26.47 -13.00 -46.78
N ALA A 722 -26.83 -14.06 -46.06
CA ALA A 722 -26.00 -14.64 -45.04
C ALA A 722 -24.90 -15.46 -45.73
N GLY A 723 -23.64 -15.08 -45.52
CA GLY A 723 -22.47 -15.94 -45.70
C GLY A 723 -21.84 -15.99 -47.11
N ALA A 724 -20.74 -15.25 -47.29
CA ALA A 724 -19.61 -15.65 -48.15
C ALA A 724 -18.35 -14.81 -47.84
N PRO A 725 -17.12 -15.38 -47.91
CA PRO A 725 -15.87 -14.69 -47.60
C PRO A 725 -15.40 -13.81 -48.77
N ALA A 726 -14.90 -12.61 -48.47
CA ALA A 726 -14.45 -11.64 -49.46
C ALA A 726 -13.17 -12.09 -50.19
N ALA A 727 -13.27 -12.27 -51.51
CA ALA A 727 -12.13 -12.43 -52.41
C ALA A 727 -11.93 -11.16 -53.25
N SER A 728 -10.72 -10.59 -53.13
CA SER A 728 -9.96 -9.77 -54.08
C SER A 728 -10.68 -9.03 -55.22
N ALA A 729 -10.73 -7.70 -55.13
CA ALA A 729 -10.84 -6.75 -56.25
C ALA A 729 -9.98 -5.49 -55.97
N PRO A 730 -9.51 -4.75 -57.00
CA PRO A 730 -8.24 -4.02 -56.96
C PRO A 730 -8.30 -2.64 -56.30
N ALA A 731 -7.12 -2.21 -55.85
CA ALA A 731 -6.86 -0.98 -55.09
C ALA A 731 -7.05 0.30 -55.92
N SER A 732 -8.19 0.99 -55.72
CA SER A 732 -8.33 2.44 -55.90
C SER A 732 -9.61 2.97 -55.25
N ALA A 733 -9.66 3.05 -53.92
CA ALA A 733 -10.64 3.85 -53.16
C ALA A 733 -10.27 3.89 -51.67
N GLY A 734 -9.56 4.92 -51.21
CA GLY A 734 -9.28 5.16 -49.80
C GLY A 734 -10.45 5.75 -49.01
N SER A 735 -11.71 5.39 -49.28
CA SER A 735 -12.87 6.09 -48.69
C SER A 735 -14.02 5.21 -48.17
N ILE A 736 -13.91 3.88 -48.22
CA ILE A 736 -15.01 2.99 -47.76
C ILE A 736 -14.71 2.39 -46.38
N LEU A 737 -13.47 1.94 -46.12
CA LEU A 737 -13.08 1.35 -44.83
C LEU A 737 -12.96 2.39 -43.68
N ASP A 738 -12.70 3.65 -44.03
CA ASP A 738 -12.46 4.73 -43.09
C ASP A 738 -13.75 5.37 -42.54
N HIS A 739 -14.86 5.31 -43.29
CA HIS A 739 -16.19 5.71 -42.82
C HIS A 739 -16.80 4.69 -41.86
N ASP A 740 -16.45 3.40 -42.02
CA ASP A 740 -16.96 2.33 -41.17
C ASP A 740 -16.46 2.44 -39.72
N GLU A 741 -15.21 2.86 -39.48
CA GLU A 741 -14.68 2.97 -38.10
C GLU A 741 -15.33 4.09 -37.28
N ALA A 742 -15.54 5.27 -37.87
CA ALA A 742 -16.24 6.37 -37.18
C ALA A 742 -17.69 5.98 -36.83
N LEU A 743 -18.36 5.25 -37.73
CA LEU A 743 -19.68 4.70 -37.48
C LEU A 743 -19.66 3.61 -36.40
N TYR A 744 -18.65 2.73 -36.38
CA TYR A 744 -18.47 1.74 -35.32
C TYR A 744 -18.20 2.39 -33.97
N ILE A 745 -17.45 3.49 -33.90
CA ILE A 745 -17.27 4.28 -32.68
C ILE A 745 -18.63 4.87 -32.22
N ALA A 746 -19.42 5.44 -33.12
CA ALA A 746 -20.75 5.99 -32.77
C ALA A 746 -21.76 4.92 -32.29
N GLU A 747 -21.60 3.67 -32.74
CA GLU A 747 -22.43 2.52 -32.33
C GLU A 747 -21.85 1.71 -31.15
N ASN A 748 -20.72 2.14 -30.56
CA ASN A 748 -19.99 1.37 -29.54
C ASN A 748 -19.62 -0.07 -29.98
N LYS A 749 -19.17 -0.21 -31.23
CA LYS A 749 -18.75 -1.47 -31.86
C LYS A 749 -17.29 -1.45 -32.34
N SER A 750 -16.57 -0.35 -32.15
CA SER A 750 -15.15 -0.26 -32.52
C SER A 750 -14.32 -1.32 -31.80
N ASP A 751 -13.39 -1.94 -32.52
CA ASP A 751 -12.40 -2.86 -31.96
C ASP A 751 -11.46 -2.17 -30.95
N LYS A 752 -11.38 -0.84 -31.01
CA LYS A 752 -10.62 -0.01 -30.06
C LYS A 752 -11.38 0.24 -28.75
N LYS A 753 -12.61 -0.27 -28.62
CA LYS A 753 -13.45 -0.16 -27.41
C LYS A 753 -13.70 1.28 -26.97
N ILE A 754 -13.74 2.20 -27.92
CA ILE A 754 -14.03 3.62 -27.70
C ILE A 754 -15.32 4.02 -28.43
N ALA A 755 -16.12 4.86 -27.79
CA ALA A 755 -17.43 5.28 -28.29
C ALA A 755 -17.76 6.72 -27.90
N THR A 756 -18.62 7.37 -28.69
CA THR A 756 -19.13 8.73 -28.41
C THR A 756 -20.60 8.88 -28.80
N THR A 757 -21.43 9.49 -27.94
CA THR A 757 -22.86 9.77 -28.22
C THR A 757 -23.36 10.97 -27.42
N SER A 758 -24.56 11.42 -27.74
CA SER A 758 -25.28 12.47 -27.02
C SER A 758 -26.67 11.98 -26.65
N ILE A 759 -27.20 12.42 -25.51
CA ILE A 759 -28.59 12.20 -25.08
C ILE A 759 -29.19 13.51 -24.56
N GLN A 760 -30.52 13.63 -24.59
CA GLN A 760 -31.26 14.74 -24.03
C GLN A 760 -32.02 14.34 -22.75
N VAL A 761 -31.92 15.21 -21.76
CA VAL A 761 -32.54 15.09 -20.43
C VAL A 761 -33.17 16.43 -20.05
N ALA A 762 -34.05 16.45 -19.05
CA ALA A 762 -34.59 17.69 -18.51
C ALA A 762 -33.62 18.33 -17.51
N TYR A 763 -33.37 19.62 -17.66
CA TYR A 763 -32.60 20.42 -16.70
C TYR A 763 -33.45 21.59 -16.21
N THR A 764 -33.36 21.87 -14.92
CA THR A 764 -34.12 22.94 -14.29
C THR A 764 -33.14 24.00 -13.81
N ASP A 765 -33.29 25.22 -14.32
CA ASP A 765 -32.52 26.38 -13.91
C ASP A 765 -33.44 27.57 -13.57
N GLU A 766 -32.86 28.75 -13.36
CA GLU A 766 -33.60 29.98 -13.05
C GLU A 766 -34.62 30.39 -14.13
N GLN A 767 -34.47 29.88 -15.36
CA GLN A 767 -35.34 30.18 -16.50
C GLN A 767 -36.46 29.15 -16.68
N GLY A 768 -36.47 28.09 -15.87
CA GLY A 768 -37.47 27.03 -15.90
C GLY A 768 -36.87 25.68 -16.31
N GLU A 769 -37.75 24.73 -16.65
CA GLU A 769 -37.35 23.41 -17.14
C GLU A 769 -37.12 23.46 -18.66
N ARG A 770 -35.99 22.94 -19.12
CA ARG A 770 -35.62 22.87 -20.55
C ARG A 770 -34.85 21.59 -20.87
N PRO A 771 -34.90 21.10 -22.12
CA PRO A 771 -34.05 19.98 -22.52
C PRO A 771 -32.59 20.43 -22.66
N VAL A 772 -31.66 19.58 -22.21
CA VAL A 772 -30.21 19.81 -22.37
C VAL A 772 -29.51 18.56 -22.88
N SER A 773 -28.44 18.76 -23.64
CA SER A 773 -27.61 17.68 -24.17
C SER A 773 -26.56 17.24 -23.14
N ILE A 774 -26.41 15.93 -22.98
CA ILE A 774 -25.28 15.30 -22.29
C ILE A 774 -24.46 14.56 -23.34
N HIS A 775 -23.19 14.95 -23.49
CA HIS A 775 -22.25 14.26 -24.37
C HIS A 775 -21.43 13.25 -23.57
N ILE A 776 -21.31 12.03 -24.10
CA ILE A 776 -20.67 10.90 -23.43
C ILE A 776 -19.60 10.32 -24.35
N VAL A 777 -18.36 10.24 -23.88
CA VAL A 777 -17.27 9.51 -24.53
C VAL A 777 -16.80 8.40 -23.60
N ARG A 778 -16.85 7.14 -24.04
CA ARG A 778 -16.50 5.98 -23.22
C ARG A 778 -15.32 5.22 -23.82
N ASN A 779 -14.36 4.85 -22.99
CA ASN A 779 -13.38 3.81 -23.28
C ASN A 779 -13.67 2.61 -22.37
N GLU A 780 -14.29 1.57 -22.94
CA GLU A 780 -14.67 0.37 -22.22
C GLU A 780 -13.45 -0.44 -21.76
N ALA A 781 -12.39 -0.51 -22.57
CA ALA A 781 -11.18 -1.25 -22.21
C ALA A 781 -10.47 -0.68 -20.99
N ARG A 782 -10.51 0.65 -20.80
CA ARG A 782 -9.90 1.34 -19.64
C ARG A 782 -10.90 1.60 -18.51
N GLY A 783 -12.18 1.23 -18.67
CA GLY A 783 -13.23 1.52 -17.69
C GLY A 783 -13.43 3.01 -17.41
N LYS A 784 -13.13 3.89 -18.38
CA LYS A 784 -13.18 5.35 -18.21
C LYS A 784 -14.26 5.97 -19.09
N THR A 785 -14.96 6.96 -18.57
CA THR A 785 -16.02 7.68 -19.26
C THR A 785 -15.85 9.18 -19.04
N LEU A 786 -15.93 9.98 -20.09
CA LEU A 786 -16.06 11.43 -20.04
C LEU A 786 -17.53 11.79 -20.27
N VAL A 787 -18.06 12.65 -19.41
CA VAL A 787 -19.42 13.21 -19.50
C VAL A 787 -19.30 14.72 -19.52
N VAL A 788 -19.84 15.36 -20.56
CA VAL A 788 -19.85 16.83 -20.71
C VAL A 788 -21.29 17.32 -20.75
N SER A 789 -21.69 18.06 -19.72
CA SER A 789 -23.07 18.52 -19.53
C SER A 789 -23.11 19.81 -18.70
N GLU A 790 -24.30 20.19 -18.26
CA GLU A 790 -24.50 21.24 -17.25
C GLU A 790 -23.84 20.85 -15.91
N LYS A 791 -23.78 21.79 -14.98
CA LYS A 791 -23.13 21.60 -13.67
C LYS A 791 -23.70 20.40 -12.91
N ALA A 792 -22.82 19.48 -12.51
CA ALA A 792 -23.20 18.33 -11.69
C ALA A 792 -23.28 18.69 -10.19
N PRO A 793 -24.15 18.02 -9.42
CA PRO A 793 -24.16 18.09 -7.96
C PRO A 793 -22.79 17.74 -7.36
N SER A 794 -22.26 18.60 -6.48
CA SER A 794 -20.91 18.43 -5.92
C SER A 794 -20.69 17.12 -5.17
N LYS A 795 -21.72 16.57 -4.51
CA LYS A 795 -21.62 15.27 -3.81
C LYS A 795 -21.43 14.09 -4.77
N LEU A 796 -21.83 14.22 -6.04
CA LEU A 796 -21.65 13.18 -7.05
C LEU A 796 -20.24 13.18 -7.67
N LEU A 797 -19.51 14.30 -7.63
CA LEU A 797 -18.19 14.41 -8.28
C LEU A 797 -17.14 13.44 -7.68
N ALA A 798 -17.23 13.16 -6.37
CA ALA A 798 -16.36 12.17 -5.73
C ALA A 798 -16.70 10.74 -6.20
N ALA A 799 -17.99 10.41 -6.22
CA ALA A 799 -18.48 9.12 -6.68
C ALA A 799 -18.22 8.89 -8.18
N PHE A 800 -18.26 9.95 -9.01
CA PHE A 800 -17.86 9.89 -10.40
C PHE A 800 -16.42 9.44 -10.58
N LYS A 801 -15.48 10.02 -9.85
CA LYS A 801 -14.07 9.59 -9.92
C LYS A 801 -13.92 8.11 -9.56
N GLU A 802 -14.62 7.65 -8.52
CA GLU A 802 -14.59 6.24 -8.11
C GLU A 802 -15.25 5.30 -9.14
N ALA A 803 -16.28 5.78 -9.85
CA ALA A 803 -16.96 5.08 -10.94
C ALA A 803 -16.21 5.12 -12.29
N GLY A 804 -15.04 5.78 -12.35
CA GLY A 804 -14.30 5.98 -13.60
C GLY A 804 -14.93 7.02 -14.54
N VAL A 805 -15.81 7.89 -14.02
CA VAL A 805 -16.48 8.96 -14.75
C VAL A 805 -15.78 10.29 -14.49
N THR A 806 -15.37 10.98 -15.55
CA THR A 806 -14.92 12.37 -15.52
C THR A 806 -16.07 13.24 -15.98
N HIS A 807 -16.66 14.03 -15.08
CA HIS A 807 -17.64 15.06 -15.45
C HIS A 807 -16.95 16.40 -15.71
N VAL A 808 -17.35 17.07 -16.79
CA VAL A 808 -16.95 18.45 -17.08
C VAL A 808 -18.21 19.29 -17.26
N ASP A 809 -18.32 20.34 -16.44
CA ASP A 809 -19.29 21.43 -16.62
C ASP A 809 -18.89 22.25 -17.85
N ARG A 810 -19.76 22.29 -18.87
CA ARG A 810 -19.52 22.99 -20.13
C ARG A 810 -19.35 24.50 -19.96
N HIS A 811 -19.91 25.08 -18.89
CA HIS A 811 -19.81 26.51 -18.61
C HIS A 811 -18.58 26.88 -17.77
N ASP A 812 -17.74 25.91 -17.41
CA ASP A 812 -16.47 26.18 -16.72
C ASP A 812 -15.52 26.95 -17.67
N PRO A 813 -14.89 28.05 -17.23
CA PRO A 813 -13.92 28.79 -18.05
C PRO A 813 -12.76 27.96 -18.59
N ASN A 814 -12.45 26.81 -17.95
CA ASN A 814 -11.43 25.85 -18.36
C ASN A 814 -12.02 24.53 -18.87
N ALA A 815 -13.31 24.49 -19.24
CA ALA A 815 -14.00 23.27 -19.68
C ALA A 815 -13.26 22.57 -20.82
N GLN A 816 -12.87 23.30 -21.85
CA GLN A 816 -12.16 22.75 -23.01
C GLN A 816 -10.84 22.06 -22.59
N ALA A 817 -10.02 22.71 -21.77
CA ALA A 817 -8.76 22.14 -21.29
C ALA A 817 -8.98 20.88 -20.42
N LYS A 818 -10.06 20.85 -19.63
CA LYS A 818 -10.45 19.67 -18.85
C LYS A 818 -10.89 18.51 -19.75
N VAL A 819 -11.66 18.81 -20.81
CA VAL A 819 -12.05 17.84 -21.83
C VAL A 819 -10.83 17.30 -22.57
N ASP A 820 -9.88 18.16 -22.96
CA ASP A 820 -8.64 17.73 -23.63
C ASP A 820 -7.81 16.79 -22.75
N ALA A 821 -7.66 17.11 -21.46
CA ALA A 821 -6.97 16.25 -20.50
C ALA A 821 -7.66 14.89 -20.37
N ALA A 822 -9.00 14.87 -20.27
CA ALA A 822 -9.80 13.65 -20.17
C ALA A 822 -9.73 12.81 -21.46
N LEU A 823 -9.84 13.44 -22.64
CA LEU A 823 -9.70 12.78 -23.94
C LEU A 823 -8.29 12.22 -24.13
N SER A 824 -7.25 12.97 -23.77
CA SER A 824 -5.87 12.49 -23.85
C SER A 824 -5.64 11.27 -22.96
N ASP A 825 -6.30 11.19 -21.81
CA ASP A 825 -6.28 9.99 -20.99
C ASP A 825 -7.11 8.87 -21.64
N LEU A 826 -8.35 9.12 -22.07
CA LEU A 826 -9.19 8.12 -22.74
C LEU A 826 -8.53 7.50 -23.98
N THR A 827 -7.79 8.28 -24.76
CA THR A 827 -7.12 7.82 -25.99
C THR A 827 -5.63 7.49 -25.79
N ARG A 828 -5.15 7.40 -24.54
CA ARG A 828 -3.73 7.12 -24.27
C ARG A 828 -3.29 5.79 -24.90
N GLY A 829 -2.19 5.80 -25.65
CA GLY A 829 -1.67 4.63 -26.36
C GLY A 829 -2.42 4.28 -27.65
N MET A 830 -3.52 4.98 -27.98
CA MET A 830 -4.23 4.75 -29.23
C MET A 830 -3.55 5.48 -30.40
N PRO A 831 -3.71 4.98 -31.66
CA PRO A 831 -3.25 5.69 -32.84
C PRO A 831 -3.86 7.10 -32.93
N ALA A 832 -3.10 8.06 -33.44
CA ALA A 832 -3.57 9.45 -33.58
C ALA A 832 -4.87 9.56 -34.39
N SER A 833 -5.05 8.68 -35.39
CA SER A 833 -6.26 8.61 -36.22
C SER A 833 -7.55 8.37 -35.42
N VAL A 834 -7.48 7.77 -34.22
CA VAL A 834 -8.67 7.56 -33.37
C VAL A 834 -9.25 8.89 -32.89
N LYS A 835 -8.41 9.91 -32.64
CA LYS A 835 -8.89 11.25 -32.24
C LYS A 835 -9.68 11.91 -33.36
N ASP A 836 -9.18 11.82 -34.59
CA ASP A 836 -9.88 12.36 -35.76
C ASP A 836 -11.20 11.61 -36.01
N ARG A 837 -11.20 10.28 -35.83
CA ARG A 837 -12.40 9.46 -35.97
C ARG A 837 -13.46 9.70 -34.90
N LEU A 838 -13.08 10.13 -33.70
CA LEU A 838 -14.04 10.52 -32.66
C LEU A 838 -14.81 11.79 -33.04
N VAL A 839 -14.15 12.75 -33.72
CA VAL A 839 -14.83 13.94 -34.26
C VAL A 839 -15.86 13.50 -35.29
N ASP A 840 -15.49 12.67 -36.26
CA ASP A 840 -16.42 12.16 -37.27
C ASP A 840 -17.56 11.33 -36.67
N ALA A 841 -17.26 10.50 -35.66
CA ALA A 841 -18.25 9.72 -34.93
C ALA A 841 -19.29 10.61 -34.24
N PHE A 842 -18.84 11.72 -33.64
CA PHE A 842 -19.70 12.68 -32.96
C PHE A 842 -20.67 13.38 -33.95
N LYS A 843 -20.23 13.64 -35.19
CA LYS A 843 -21.05 14.24 -36.24
C LYS A 843 -22.23 13.37 -36.69
N TYR A 844 -22.18 12.05 -36.52
CA TYR A 844 -23.33 11.20 -36.88
C TYR A 844 -24.60 11.48 -36.06
N ARG A 845 -24.47 12.13 -34.91
CA ARG A 845 -25.59 12.41 -34.00
C ARG A 845 -25.83 13.89 -33.71
N ASN A 846 -24.88 14.74 -34.03
CA ASN A 846 -24.91 16.16 -33.68
C ASN A 846 -24.68 17.02 -34.91
N ASP A 847 -25.44 18.10 -35.03
CA ASP A 847 -25.21 19.15 -35.99
C ASP A 847 -24.03 20.00 -35.53
N VAL A 848 -22.95 19.95 -36.30
CA VAL A 848 -21.71 20.68 -36.02
C VAL A 848 -21.45 21.76 -37.07
N ASP A 849 -22.35 21.95 -38.04
CA ASP A 849 -22.24 22.96 -39.11
C ASP A 849 -22.71 24.33 -38.60
N LEU A 850 -22.15 24.75 -37.47
CA LEU A 850 -22.54 25.96 -36.77
C LEU A 850 -21.97 27.21 -37.47
N PRO A 851 -22.72 28.33 -37.55
CA PRO A 851 -22.28 29.54 -38.24
C PRO A 851 -20.92 30.09 -37.76
N HIS A 852 -20.60 29.94 -36.47
CA HIS A 852 -19.33 30.39 -35.88
C HIS A 852 -18.15 29.41 -36.05
N LEU A 853 -18.42 28.19 -36.51
CA LEU A 853 -17.41 27.15 -36.81
C LEU A 853 -17.15 26.99 -38.32
N LYS A 854 -17.92 27.68 -39.16
CA LYS A 854 -17.84 27.59 -40.63
C LYS A 854 -16.42 27.91 -41.14
N GLY A 855 -15.78 26.94 -41.82
CA GLY A 855 -14.43 27.06 -42.39
C GLY A 855 -13.29 26.68 -41.45
N LYS A 856 -13.58 26.21 -40.21
CA LYS A 856 -12.60 25.62 -39.29
C LYS A 856 -12.77 24.11 -39.23
N SER A 857 -11.69 23.39 -38.89
CA SER A 857 -11.75 21.98 -38.49
C SER A 857 -11.76 21.92 -36.95
N PRO A 858 -12.93 21.99 -36.29
CA PRO A 858 -13.00 22.08 -34.84
C PRO A 858 -12.47 20.80 -34.19
N GLN A 859 -11.81 20.95 -33.04
CA GLN A 859 -11.40 19.81 -32.23
C GLN A 859 -12.62 19.22 -31.48
N LEU A 860 -12.57 17.93 -31.14
CA LEU A 860 -13.66 17.30 -30.38
C LEU A 860 -13.93 18.02 -29.05
N SER A 861 -12.88 18.50 -28.38
CA SER A 861 -13.03 19.22 -27.12
C SER A 861 -13.80 20.53 -27.25
N GLU A 862 -13.66 21.23 -28.38
CA GLU A 862 -14.43 22.43 -28.70
C GLU A 862 -15.91 22.07 -28.93
N LEU A 863 -16.17 21.01 -29.70
CA LEU A 863 -17.53 20.56 -30.00
C LEU A 863 -18.27 20.03 -28.77
N LEU A 864 -17.57 19.38 -27.83
CA LEU A 864 -18.20 18.82 -26.63
C LEU A 864 -18.64 19.89 -25.61
N VAL A 865 -18.01 21.06 -25.60
CA VAL A 865 -18.33 22.15 -24.66
C VAL A 865 -19.23 23.22 -25.26
N ASP A 866 -19.41 23.24 -26.58
CA ASP A 866 -20.23 24.22 -27.29
C ASP A 866 -21.73 23.97 -27.02
N ASP A 867 -22.40 24.96 -26.45
CA ASP A 867 -23.81 24.91 -26.06
C ASP A 867 -24.78 25.04 -27.25
N LYS A 868 -24.27 25.40 -28.44
CA LYS A 868 -25.04 25.54 -29.68
C LYS A 868 -25.02 24.28 -30.55
N VAL A 869 -24.30 23.23 -30.14
CA VAL A 869 -24.31 21.95 -30.84
C VAL A 869 -25.65 21.25 -30.58
N ASP A 870 -26.51 21.28 -31.59
CA ASP A 870 -27.81 20.61 -31.56
C ASP A 870 -27.71 19.15 -32.02
N MET A 871 -28.68 18.31 -31.62
CA MET A 871 -28.76 16.94 -32.09
C MET A 871 -29.60 16.85 -33.37
N MET A 872 -29.06 16.32 -34.46
CA MET A 872 -29.82 16.12 -35.72
C MET A 872 -31.04 15.21 -35.53
N TYR A 873 -30.89 14.18 -34.68
CA TYR A 873 -31.97 13.31 -34.21
C TYR A 873 -31.79 13.06 -32.72
N ALA A 874 -32.51 13.82 -31.90
CA ALA A 874 -32.40 13.78 -30.45
C ALA A 874 -32.75 12.40 -29.85
N LYS A 875 -31.91 11.93 -28.93
CA LYS A 875 -32.19 10.76 -28.09
C LYS A 875 -32.74 11.23 -26.75
N TYR A 876 -34.03 11.07 -26.52
CA TYR A 876 -34.65 11.50 -25.28
C TYR A 876 -34.63 10.38 -24.25
N LEU A 877 -34.20 10.68 -23.03
CA LEU A 877 -34.31 9.77 -21.91
C LEU A 877 -35.61 10.05 -21.14
N VAL A 878 -36.54 9.10 -21.18
CA VAL A 878 -37.93 9.27 -20.69
C VAL A 878 -38.21 8.29 -19.56
N LYS A 879 -38.96 8.72 -18.53
CA LYS A 879 -39.40 7.86 -17.41
C LYS A 879 -40.32 6.75 -17.92
N ASN A 880 -40.12 5.52 -17.47
CA ASN A 880 -40.90 4.36 -17.93
C ASN A 880 -42.16 4.16 -17.06
N ASP A 881 -43.18 4.99 -17.27
CA ASP A 881 -44.47 4.86 -16.57
C ASP A 881 -45.32 3.75 -17.19
N LYS A 882 -45.08 2.50 -16.78
CA LYS A 882 -45.93 1.34 -17.15
C LYS A 882 -47.40 1.50 -16.74
N LYS A 883 -47.78 2.53 -15.98
CA LYS A 883 -49.18 2.86 -15.61
C LYS A 883 -50.02 3.43 -16.76
N LYS A 884 -49.45 4.00 -17.83
CA LYS A 884 -50.26 4.49 -18.99
C LYS A 884 -50.67 3.39 -19.97
N ALA A 885 -49.98 2.24 -19.99
CA ALA A 885 -50.22 1.18 -20.97
C ALA A 885 -51.34 0.17 -20.60
N ALA A 886 -51.87 0.22 -19.38
CA ALA A 886 -52.95 -0.66 -18.91
C ALA A 886 -54.35 -0.04 -19.02
N GLY A 887 -54.48 1.12 -19.68
CA GLY A 887 -55.72 1.88 -19.82
C GLY A 887 -56.02 2.27 -21.27
N LEU A 888 -55.83 1.34 -22.21
CA LEU A 888 -56.36 1.39 -23.57
C LEU A 888 -57.12 0.10 -23.88
#